data_AF-A0A1Y5SYZ0-F1
#
_entry.id   AF-A0A1Y5SYZ0-F1
#
_cell.length_a   1.000
_cell.length_b   1.000
_cell.length_c   1.000
_cell.angle_alpha   90.00
_cell.angle_beta   90.00
_cell.angle_gamma   90.00
#
_symmetry.space_group_name_H-M   'P 1'
#
loop_
_entity.id
_entity.type
_entity.pdbx_description
1 polymer ?
#
loop_
_entity_poly.entity_id
_entity_poly.type
_entity_poly.pdbx_seq_one_letter_code
_entity_poly.pdbx_strand_id
1 'polypeptide(L)'
;MNKAITDGVVFMPPPFANGLDVWSSGDGTPGSPTYQGAGPGIFVVADQNFDGCLEVIKIDNIQKVRHMGETPIFPGCYLRVTARVKVVGGPLPSVRIAGWAGRSGGNHVTGVTETGPATQLTAFGEVVEISAIVGTGARQGVDMVWPSALYGHFGIDIIGPNSSIVRVDDIVIEDVTSVFLRDIMAFVDVRDYGALGDGSTDDSAAFEAADAAANGRTVNVPAGTYYLGSNVTLENRVSFEGTVVMPDDKVFVMQRNYDYNSYLLAFGDEELAFRKAFQALFAPSDHESLDLCGRRIAIFGQIDMQAAVGTTATFAQRRVIRNGQILAASTGDWDDTVVTSQATYSTFSSRTLSNVANIAAIERGMLVTGSGVGREVYVVSRNLAQNSVTLSQPLYDAAGTQNFTFRRFKYLLDFSGFDALSLFHFEDIEFQCQGYASAIMLPRDGVANQVRDCFFTRPKDRAITSIGSACQGLQIDDCQFLSDESNKTAQQRKSIVLNANNNDLKIRGNRVVHFKHFAVLAGSGNLIVGNHYFHGDGVIQGVRNGGVVLTLPNCQTVFTGNYIDNNFIEWTNEHDPTPALGAQFSFGGLTVTGNTFIVSNPASNFSWIVIKPYGPGHFVHGFAVTGNVFRTLNGNIDKVEKIDTTFADLNYARMRNIEFRGNAYTGINRETFNPASVVHSQNTLAKNWIIGTNDVLPFRGRPRFIESVVPEGRLLNGANNTNFDYFYTNGDYDPSNKTFRVVFSEQVTGTIRCMVRTDNPT
;
A
#
# COMPACT_ATOMS: atom_id res chain seq x y z
N MET A 1 22.73 -37.16 8.29
CA MET A 1 23.05 -37.99 7.11
C MET A 1 24.31 -38.77 7.46
N ASN A 2 24.38 -40.09 7.20
CA ASN A 2 25.52 -40.93 7.58
C ASN A 2 26.61 -40.89 6.49
N LYS A 3 27.79 -40.35 6.81
CA LYS A 3 28.90 -40.14 5.87
C LYS A 3 29.53 -41.43 5.34
N ALA A 4 29.41 -42.54 6.05
CA ALA A 4 29.86 -43.83 5.52
C ALA A 4 29.02 -44.25 4.31
N ILE A 5 27.73 -43.91 4.32
CA ILE A 5 26.79 -44.22 3.23
C ILE A 5 26.86 -43.17 2.13
N THR A 6 26.90 -41.88 2.48
CA THR A 6 26.74 -40.81 1.48
C THR A 6 28.02 -40.39 0.79
N ASP A 7 29.15 -40.47 1.52
CA ASP A 7 30.44 -39.98 1.05
C ASP A 7 31.44 -41.14 0.87
N GLY A 8 31.01 -42.39 1.13
CA GLY A 8 31.84 -43.60 1.02
C GLY A 8 33.01 -43.65 2.01
N VAL A 9 32.95 -42.89 3.11
CA VAL A 9 34.04 -42.82 4.09
C VAL A 9 34.12 -44.09 4.91
N VAL A 10 35.30 -44.69 4.99
CA VAL A 10 35.56 -45.86 5.83
C VAL A 10 35.99 -45.39 7.22
N PHE A 11 35.10 -45.51 8.20
CA PHE A 11 35.42 -45.24 9.61
C PHE A 11 35.89 -46.50 10.36
N MET A 12 35.46 -47.68 9.91
CA MET A 12 35.69 -48.94 10.60
C MET A 12 37.18 -49.33 10.56
N PRO A 13 37.82 -49.60 11.71
CA PRO A 13 39.12 -50.26 11.75
C PRO A 13 39.05 -51.67 11.14
N PRO A 14 40.17 -52.20 10.60
CA PRO A 14 40.23 -53.59 10.19
C PRO A 14 40.09 -54.51 11.43
N PRO A 15 39.39 -55.65 11.33
CA PRO A 15 39.28 -56.60 12.43
C PRO A 15 40.65 -57.13 12.85
N PHE A 16 40.83 -57.50 14.12
CA PHE A 16 42.08 -58.04 14.64
C PHE A 16 42.55 -59.30 13.89
N ALA A 17 41.61 -60.07 13.31
CA ALA A 17 41.90 -61.23 12.47
C ALA A 17 42.72 -60.91 11.21
N ASN A 18 42.74 -59.65 10.77
CA ASN A 18 43.52 -59.21 9.60
C ASN A 18 44.99 -58.91 9.93
N GLY A 19 45.40 -59.02 11.20
CA GLY A 19 46.77 -58.73 11.63
C GLY A 19 46.82 -57.71 12.78
N LEU A 20 47.93 -57.74 13.52
CA LEU A 20 48.17 -56.87 14.67
C LEU A 20 49.24 -55.79 14.39
N ASP A 21 49.67 -55.65 13.14
CA ASP A 21 50.63 -54.64 12.64
C ASP A 21 50.05 -53.23 12.59
N VAL A 22 48.72 -53.10 12.52
CA VAL A 22 48.00 -51.80 12.54
C VAL A 22 47.36 -51.49 13.90
N TRP A 23 47.67 -52.30 14.92
CA TRP A 23 47.20 -52.14 16.28
C TRP A 23 48.37 -51.83 17.21
N SER A 24 48.36 -50.62 17.77
CA SER A 24 49.47 -50.03 18.52
C SER A 24 49.26 -50.13 20.04
N SER A 25 50.34 -50.43 20.77
CA SER A 25 50.42 -50.27 22.22
C SER A 25 50.82 -48.86 22.67
N GLY A 26 51.12 -47.96 21.72
CA GLY A 26 51.25 -46.50 21.89
C GLY A 26 50.02 -45.71 21.40
N ASP A 27 50.20 -44.45 21.00
CA ASP A 27 49.12 -43.55 20.57
C ASP A 27 48.54 -43.83 19.18
N GLY A 28 49.08 -44.82 18.46
CA GLY A 28 48.65 -45.15 17.09
C GLY A 28 49.32 -44.31 16.01
N THR A 29 50.08 -43.28 16.40
CA THR A 29 50.84 -42.42 15.48
C THR A 29 52.00 -43.17 14.81
N PRO A 30 52.49 -42.71 13.64
CA PRO A 30 53.64 -43.31 12.97
C PRO A 30 54.85 -43.51 13.90
N GLY A 31 55.39 -44.73 13.92
CA GLY A 31 56.51 -45.11 14.81
C GLY A 31 56.09 -45.65 16.19
N SER A 32 54.79 -45.69 16.50
CA SER A 32 54.29 -46.38 17.70
C SER A 32 54.55 -47.89 17.65
N PRO A 33 54.85 -48.55 18.78
CA PRO A 33 55.02 -49.99 18.85
C PRO A 33 53.70 -50.74 18.56
N THR A 34 53.77 -51.83 17.80
CA THR A 34 52.61 -52.63 17.36
C THR A 34 52.51 -53.96 18.10
N TYR A 35 51.30 -54.50 18.22
CA TYR A 35 51.05 -55.80 18.86
C TYR A 35 51.59 -56.99 18.06
N GLN A 36 51.88 -56.86 16.76
CA GLN A 36 52.48 -57.95 15.96
C GLN A 36 53.96 -58.27 16.27
N GLY A 37 54.69 -57.40 16.98
CA GLY A 37 56.13 -57.60 17.16
C GLY A 37 56.76 -57.05 18.45
N ALA A 38 56.06 -56.20 19.21
CA ALA A 38 56.62 -55.58 20.43
C ALA A 38 55.60 -55.39 21.58
N GLY A 39 54.31 -55.56 21.33
CA GLY A 39 53.26 -55.37 22.34
C GLY A 39 53.02 -56.60 23.23
N PRO A 40 52.51 -56.41 24.46
CA PRO A 40 52.17 -57.50 25.37
C PRO A 40 50.81 -58.12 25.01
N GLY A 41 50.62 -58.56 23.77
CA GLY A 41 49.34 -59.12 23.34
C GLY A 41 49.45 -60.06 22.15
N ILE A 42 48.46 -60.93 22.02
CA ILE A 42 48.37 -61.95 20.97
C ILE A 42 46.97 -61.98 20.37
N PHE A 43 46.88 -62.38 19.11
CA PHE A 43 45.60 -62.67 18.49
C PHE A 43 45.12 -64.06 18.93
N VAL A 44 43.88 -64.14 19.40
CA VAL A 44 43.21 -65.39 19.79
C VAL A 44 42.17 -65.72 18.73
N VAL A 45 42.43 -66.80 17.99
CA VAL A 45 41.61 -67.23 16.83
C VAL A 45 40.23 -67.75 17.24
N ALA A 46 40.11 -68.34 18.44
CA ALA A 46 38.87 -68.92 18.93
C ALA A 46 38.63 -68.53 20.38
N ASP A 47 37.59 -67.72 20.61
CA ASP A 47 37.09 -67.33 21.92
C ASP A 47 35.61 -67.70 22.04
N GLN A 48 35.12 -67.97 23.26
CA GLN A 48 33.72 -68.37 23.46
C GLN A 48 32.71 -67.27 23.12
N ASN A 49 33.13 -66.00 23.13
CA ASN A 49 32.26 -64.83 22.93
C ASN A 49 32.63 -63.98 21.71
N PHE A 50 33.86 -64.11 21.19
CA PHE A 50 34.38 -63.30 20.09
C PHE A 50 34.81 -64.21 18.91
N ASP A 51 34.47 -63.79 17.69
CA ASP A 51 34.82 -64.51 16.44
C ASP A 51 36.33 -64.40 16.08
N GLY A 52 37.06 -63.61 16.87
CA GLY A 52 38.51 -63.41 16.91
C GLY A 52 38.80 -62.18 17.78
N CYS A 53 39.77 -62.25 18.69
CA CYS A 53 40.01 -61.12 19.61
C CYS A 53 41.49 -60.90 19.90
N LEU A 54 41.84 -59.68 20.31
CA LEU A 54 43.15 -59.36 20.86
C LEU A 54 43.16 -59.66 22.36
N GLU A 55 44.02 -60.57 22.82
CA GLU A 55 44.32 -60.77 24.24
C GLU A 55 45.52 -59.92 24.62
N VAL A 56 45.33 -58.98 25.55
CA VAL A 56 46.34 -58.04 26.02
C VAL A 56 46.66 -58.31 27.48
N ILE A 57 47.95 -58.39 27.80
CA ILE A 57 48.48 -58.36 29.16
C ILE A 57 48.85 -56.91 29.49
N LYS A 58 48.22 -56.34 30.50
CA LYS A 58 48.52 -54.98 30.95
C LYS A 58 49.88 -54.94 31.67
N ILE A 59 50.86 -54.23 31.11
CA ILE A 59 52.18 -54.05 31.74
C ILE A 59 52.54 -52.58 31.99
N ASP A 60 51.87 -51.65 31.31
CA ASP A 60 52.07 -50.21 31.46
C ASP A 60 51.02 -49.57 32.38
N ASN A 61 51.31 -48.41 32.96
CA ASN A 61 50.36 -47.63 33.76
C ASN A 61 49.02 -47.41 33.04
N ILE A 62 49.07 -47.13 31.74
CA ILE A 62 47.92 -47.15 30.82
C ILE A 62 48.31 -48.05 29.66
N GLN A 63 47.64 -49.20 29.53
CA GLN A 63 47.86 -50.08 28.39
C GLN A 63 46.94 -49.62 27.27
N LYS A 64 47.53 -49.10 26.18
CA LYS A 64 46.77 -48.59 25.04
C LYS A 64 46.55 -49.70 24.02
N VAL A 65 45.38 -49.70 23.41
CA VAL A 65 45.10 -50.39 22.15
C VAL A 65 44.58 -49.32 21.20
N ARG A 66 45.34 -49.00 20.16
CA ARG A 66 44.99 -47.94 19.20
C ARG A 66 45.09 -48.44 17.78
N HIS A 67 44.06 -48.19 16.98
CA HIS A 67 44.15 -48.35 15.53
C HIS A 67 45.09 -47.27 14.97
N MET A 68 46.08 -47.68 14.18
CA MET A 68 47.06 -46.76 13.60
C MET A 68 46.52 -46.00 12.37
N GLY A 69 45.38 -46.42 11.81
CA GLY A 69 44.76 -45.67 10.72
C GLY A 69 44.27 -44.29 11.17
N GLU A 70 44.38 -43.32 10.27
CA GLU A 70 43.83 -41.98 10.46
C GLU A 70 42.32 -42.01 10.19
N THR A 71 41.51 -42.14 11.25
CA THR A 71 40.04 -42.14 11.12
C THR A 71 39.57 -40.71 10.93
N PRO A 72 39.02 -40.31 9.76
CA PRO A 72 38.73 -38.90 9.48
C PRO A 72 37.68 -38.31 10.43
N ILE A 73 37.85 -37.03 10.79
CA ILE A 73 36.90 -36.26 11.59
C ILE A 73 36.50 -35.03 10.80
N PHE A 74 35.20 -34.90 10.53
CA PHE A 74 34.64 -33.79 9.78
C PHE A 74 33.87 -32.83 10.69
N PRO A 75 33.91 -31.51 10.43
CA PRO A 75 33.00 -30.58 11.06
C PRO A 75 31.53 -31.03 10.90
N GLY A 76 30.82 -31.12 12.03
CA GLY A 76 29.41 -31.56 12.06
C GLY A 76 29.19 -33.06 11.97
N CYS A 77 30.25 -33.88 11.96
CA CYS A 77 30.18 -35.34 12.07
C CYS A 77 30.47 -35.80 13.51
N TYR A 78 29.67 -36.75 14.01
CA TYR A 78 29.82 -37.34 15.34
C TYR A 78 30.00 -38.85 15.21
N LEU A 79 31.12 -39.37 15.69
CA LEU A 79 31.46 -40.79 15.62
C LEU A 79 31.26 -41.44 16.97
N ARG A 80 30.58 -42.60 17.01
CA ARG A 80 30.55 -43.48 18.18
C ARG A 80 31.62 -44.54 18.00
N VAL A 81 32.52 -44.65 18.96
CA VAL A 81 33.49 -45.73 19.05
C VAL A 81 32.97 -46.71 20.11
N THR A 82 32.91 -48.00 19.76
CA THR A 82 32.41 -49.07 20.63
C THR A 82 33.42 -50.20 20.68
N ALA A 83 33.63 -50.79 21.87
CA ALA A 83 34.45 -51.98 22.05
C ALA A 83 33.78 -52.93 23.04
N ARG A 84 33.86 -54.24 22.78
CA ARG A 84 33.46 -55.28 23.74
C ARG A 84 34.72 -55.90 24.34
N VAL A 85 34.80 -55.95 25.66
CA VAL A 85 35.99 -56.40 26.38
C VAL A 85 35.62 -57.37 27.48
N LYS A 86 36.54 -58.26 27.85
CA LYS A 86 36.41 -59.09 29.05
C LYS A 86 37.76 -59.33 29.69
N VAL A 87 37.80 -59.37 31.01
CA VAL A 87 38.99 -59.79 31.75
C VAL A 87 38.97 -61.31 31.90
N VAL A 88 40.08 -61.98 31.63
CA VAL A 88 40.20 -63.45 31.66
C VAL A 88 41.24 -63.94 32.67
N GLY A 89 42.04 -63.04 33.25
CA GLY A 89 43.00 -63.37 34.31
C GLY A 89 43.64 -62.13 34.93
N GLY A 90 44.30 -62.31 36.08
CA GLY A 90 44.99 -61.24 36.82
C GLY A 90 44.07 -60.30 37.62
N PRO A 91 44.58 -59.18 38.16
CA PRO A 91 43.77 -58.16 38.83
C PRO A 91 42.71 -57.56 37.89
N LEU A 92 41.57 -57.11 38.40
CA LEU A 92 40.46 -56.58 37.59
C LEU A 92 40.70 -55.11 37.19
N PRO A 93 40.91 -54.78 35.89
CA PRO A 93 41.16 -53.41 35.46
C PRO A 93 39.86 -52.64 35.16
N SER A 94 40.00 -51.34 34.93
CA SER A 94 38.97 -50.52 34.26
C SER A 94 39.34 -50.31 32.79
N VAL A 95 38.35 -50.16 31.92
CA VAL A 95 38.55 -49.93 30.48
C VAL A 95 37.72 -48.72 30.03
N ARG A 96 38.25 -47.92 29.10
CA ARG A 96 37.53 -46.80 28.49
C ARG A 96 37.88 -46.67 27.01
N ILE A 97 36.96 -46.11 26.23
CA ILE A 97 37.31 -45.63 24.89
C ILE A 97 38.30 -44.47 25.03
N ALA A 98 39.32 -44.45 24.17
CA ALA A 98 40.27 -43.37 24.12
C ALA A 98 40.86 -43.22 22.72
N GLY A 99 41.44 -42.05 22.43
CA GLY A 99 42.04 -41.79 21.15
C GLY A 99 43.20 -40.80 21.21
N TRP A 100 43.74 -40.46 20.05
CA TRP A 100 44.71 -39.38 19.85
C TRP A 100 44.21 -38.47 18.73
N ALA A 101 44.08 -37.17 19.00
CA ALA A 101 43.50 -36.20 18.09
C ALA A 101 44.57 -35.57 17.17
N GLY A 102 44.47 -35.85 15.87
CA GLY A 102 45.41 -35.37 14.86
C GLY A 102 44.95 -34.13 14.10
N ARG A 103 45.92 -33.29 13.71
CA ARG A 103 45.73 -32.15 12.79
C ARG A 103 46.78 -32.19 11.68
N SER A 104 46.73 -31.22 10.77
CA SER A 104 47.58 -31.22 9.56
C SER A 104 49.06 -31.43 9.86
N GLY A 105 49.71 -32.28 9.06
CA GLY A 105 51.14 -32.56 9.19
C GLY A 105 51.52 -33.46 10.37
N GLY A 106 50.57 -34.25 10.90
CA GLY A 106 50.85 -35.21 11.98
C GLY A 106 50.93 -34.60 13.38
N ASN A 107 50.50 -33.35 13.56
CA ASN A 107 50.61 -32.67 14.85
C ASN A 107 49.45 -33.06 15.78
N HIS A 108 49.71 -33.14 17.09
CA HIS A 108 48.70 -33.38 18.12
C HIS A 108 47.82 -32.14 18.35
N VAL A 109 46.53 -32.35 18.61
CA VAL A 109 45.61 -31.33 19.12
C VAL A 109 45.68 -31.33 20.65
N THR A 110 46.32 -30.32 21.23
CA THR A 110 46.50 -30.23 22.68
C THR A 110 45.26 -29.67 23.39
N GLY A 111 45.04 -30.07 24.64
CA GLY A 111 44.01 -29.47 25.52
C GLY A 111 42.58 -29.97 25.27
N VAL A 112 42.41 -31.07 24.53
CA VAL A 112 41.12 -31.73 24.32
C VAL A 112 40.99 -32.98 25.18
N THR A 113 39.76 -33.36 25.51
CA THR A 113 39.48 -34.62 26.22
C THR A 113 39.64 -35.79 25.26
N GLU A 114 40.64 -36.64 25.48
CA GLU A 114 40.95 -37.77 24.58
C GLU A 114 40.43 -39.13 25.06
N THR A 115 39.66 -39.12 26.15
CA THR A 115 39.20 -40.34 26.82
C THR A 115 37.74 -40.22 27.19
N GLY A 116 36.95 -41.26 26.90
CA GLY A 116 35.58 -41.39 27.36
C GLY A 116 35.46 -41.86 28.81
N PRO A 117 34.23 -42.12 29.29
CA PRO A 117 33.97 -42.69 30.61
C PRO A 117 34.68 -44.04 30.81
N ALA A 118 35.18 -44.28 32.03
CA ALA A 118 35.82 -45.55 32.38
C ALA A 118 34.84 -46.52 33.06
N THR A 119 34.89 -47.77 32.64
CA THR A 119 34.06 -48.86 33.15
C THR A 119 34.94 -49.88 33.86
N GLN A 120 34.67 -50.14 35.13
CA GLN A 120 35.36 -51.16 35.92
C GLN A 120 34.89 -52.55 35.51
N LEU A 121 35.82 -53.46 35.21
CA LEU A 121 35.51 -54.87 35.01
C LEU A 121 35.40 -55.55 36.37
N THR A 122 34.34 -56.33 36.59
CA THR A 122 33.99 -56.86 37.93
C THR A 122 34.06 -58.38 38.03
N ALA A 123 34.00 -59.10 36.92
CA ALA A 123 34.05 -60.55 36.90
C ALA A 123 34.87 -61.08 35.71
N PHE A 124 35.47 -62.26 35.89
CA PHE A 124 36.18 -62.93 34.81
C PHE A 124 35.21 -63.53 33.79
N GLY A 125 35.53 -63.39 32.50
CA GLY A 125 34.75 -63.93 31.40
C GLY A 125 33.48 -63.13 31.06
N GLU A 126 33.09 -62.15 31.89
CA GLU A 126 31.97 -61.25 31.62
C GLU A 126 32.34 -60.28 30.48
N VAL A 127 31.53 -60.29 29.42
CA VAL A 127 31.67 -59.35 28.29
C VAL A 127 31.02 -58.02 28.65
N VAL A 128 31.82 -56.96 28.64
CA VAL A 128 31.41 -55.58 28.92
C VAL A 128 31.57 -54.77 27.65
N GLU A 129 30.50 -54.12 27.21
CA GLU A 129 30.54 -53.15 26.13
C GLU A 129 30.82 -51.74 26.69
N ILE A 130 31.75 -51.03 26.05
CA ILE A 130 32.06 -49.63 26.33
C ILE A 130 31.92 -48.81 25.06
N SER A 131 31.46 -47.56 25.19
CA SER A 131 31.39 -46.64 24.05
C SER A 131 31.67 -45.20 24.47
N ALA A 132 32.06 -44.38 23.49
CA ALA A 132 32.15 -42.93 23.63
C ALA A 132 31.87 -42.25 22.28
N ILE A 133 31.32 -41.04 22.33
CA ILE A 133 31.05 -40.21 21.16
C ILE A 133 32.10 -39.11 21.05
N VAL A 134 32.71 -39.00 19.88
CA VAL A 134 33.68 -37.96 19.51
C VAL A 134 33.12 -37.07 18.40
N GLY A 135 33.38 -35.77 18.47
CA GLY A 135 32.97 -34.82 17.42
C GLY A 135 33.57 -33.44 17.60
N THR A 136 33.44 -32.57 16.59
CA THR A 136 34.08 -31.24 16.62
C THR A 136 33.34 -30.20 17.47
N GLY A 137 32.04 -30.38 17.72
CA GLY A 137 31.22 -29.42 18.48
C GLY A 137 30.73 -30.00 19.79
N ALA A 138 30.76 -29.21 20.86
CA ALA A 138 30.19 -29.60 22.15
C ALA A 138 28.66 -29.77 22.03
N ARG A 139 28.16 -30.96 22.36
CA ARG A 139 26.73 -31.28 22.49
C ARG A 139 26.51 -32.18 23.68
N GLN A 140 25.30 -32.15 24.24
CA GLN A 140 24.93 -33.07 25.32
C GLN A 140 25.05 -34.51 24.81
N GLY A 141 25.83 -35.35 25.52
CA GLY A 141 26.12 -36.73 25.12
C GLY A 141 27.36 -36.94 24.24
N VAL A 142 28.13 -35.88 23.93
CA VAL A 142 29.44 -36.01 23.29
C VAL A 142 30.51 -36.06 24.38
N ASP A 143 31.23 -37.18 24.48
CA ASP A 143 32.24 -37.42 25.51
C ASP A 143 33.57 -36.72 25.19
N MET A 144 33.95 -36.70 23.91
CA MET A 144 35.27 -36.25 23.43
C MET A 144 35.10 -35.13 22.39
N VAL A 145 35.21 -33.87 22.83
CA VAL A 145 35.01 -32.69 21.97
C VAL A 145 36.32 -32.21 21.35
N TRP A 146 36.49 -32.40 20.04
CA TRP A 146 37.74 -32.19 19.30
C TRP A 146 37.58 -31.14 18.17
N PRO A 147 37.53 -29.83 18.49
CA PRO A 147 37.10 -28.78 17.56
C PRO A 147 38.03 -28.53 16.36
N SER A 148 39.29 -28.97 16.42
CA SER A 148 40.28 -28.74 15.36
C SER A 148 40.97 -30.03 14.90
N ALA A 149 40.44 -31.20 15.28
CA ALA A 149 40.96 -32.47 14.80
C ALA A 149 40.49 -32.73 13.36
N LEU A 150 41.41 -33.22 12.53
CA LEU A 150 41.15 -33.69 11.17
C LEU A 150 40.97 -35.20 11.12
N TYR A 151 41.54 -35.92 12.08
CA TYR A 151 41.44 -37.37 12.21
C TYR A 151 41.73 -37.80 13.66
N GLY A 152 41.42 -39.05 13.97
CA GLY A 152 41.75 -39.69 15.24
C GLY A 152 42.36 -41.07 15.05
N HIS A 153 43.29 -41.42 15.94
CA HIS A 153 43.68 -42.81 16.19
C HIS A 153 42.87 -43.30 17.39
N PHE A 154 41.90 -44.19 17.15
CA PHE A 154 40.93 -44.60 18.16
C PHE A 154 41.19 -46.01 18.69
N GLY A 155 40.77 -46.25 19.93
CA GLY A 155 40.66 -47.59 20.50
C GLY A 155 40.33 -47.52 21.99
N ILE A 156 41.04 -48.30 22.82
CA ILE A 156 40.75 -48.40 24.25
C ILE A 156 41.99 -48.18 25.12
N ASP A 157 41.78 -47.65 26.32
CA ASP A 157 42.75 -47.67 27.42
C ASP A 157 42.33 -48.72 28.44
N ILE A 158 43.28 -49.55 28.88
CA ILE A 158 43.14 -50.43 30.04
C ILE A 158 43.96 -49.83 31.20
N ILE A 159 43.27 -49.46 32.27
CA ILE A 159 43.81 -48.75 33.43
C ILE A 159 43.58 -49.54 34.72
N GLY A 160 44.33 -49.23 35.77
CA GLY A 160 44.31 -49.99 37.03
C GLY A 160 45.58 -50.82 37.23
N PRO A 161 45.55 -51.88 38.06
CA PRO A 161 46.74 -52.67 38.38
C PRO A 161 47.31 -53.39 37.14
N ASN A 162 48.63 -53.60 37.12
CA ASN A 162 49.28 -54.39 36.08
C ASN A 162 49.02 -55.90 36.25
N SER A 163 49.37 -56.65 35.21
CA SER A 163 49.19 -58.10 35.08
C SER A 163 47.75 -58.58 34.84
N SER A 164 46.83 -57.67 34.53
CA SER A 164 45.50 -58.02 34.00
C SER A 164 45.60 -58.59 32.60
N ILE A 165 44.88 -59.67 32.31
CA ILE A 165 44.73 -60.25 30.98
C ILE A 165 43.33 -59.91 30.47
N VAL A 166 43.24 -59.10 29.41
CA VAL A 166 41.98 -58.59 28.85
C VAL A 166 41.87 -59.01 27.39
N ARG A 167 40.74 -59.61 27.02
CA ARG A 167 40.38 -59.87 25.63
C ARG A 167 39.51 -58.73 25.11
N VAL A 168 39.84 -58.24 23.92
CA VAL A 168 39.21 -57.11 23.25
C VAL A 168 38.71 -57.61 21.90
N ASP A 169 37.40 -57.52 21.72
CA ASP A 169 36.75 -57.75 20.45
C ASP A 169 36.98 -56.58 19.50
N ASP A 170 36.73 -56.79 18.21
CA ASP A 170 36.93 -55.77 17.19
C ASP A 170 36.29 -54.43 17.56
N ILE A 171 37.05 -53.35 17.39
CA ILE A 171 36.58 -51.99 17.70
C ILE A 171 35.73 -51.49 16.54
N VAL A 172 34.54 -51.02 16.87
CA VAL A 172 33.54 -50.53 15.90
C VAL A 172 33.52 -49.00 15.94
N ILE A 173 33.56 -48.34 14.77
CA ILE A 173 33.41 -46.88 14.66
C ILE A 173 32.30 -46.56 13.65
N GLU A 174 31.29 -45.83 14.12
CA GLU A 174 30.08 -45.52 13.34
C GLU A 174 29.74 -44.03 13.37
N ASP A 175 29.21 -43.52 12.26
CA ASP A 175 28.64 -42.16 12.21
C ASP A 175 27.25 -42.14 12.87
N VAL A 176 27.17 -41.47 14.02
CA VAL A 176 25.94 -41.26 14.81
C VAL A 176 25.44 -39.82 14.74
N THR A 177 25.86 -39.05 13.73
CA THR A 177 25.40 -37.66 13.51
C THR A 177 23.88 -37.54 13.47
N SER A 178 23.18 -38.59 13.02
CA SER A 178 21.72 -38.65 13.00
C SER A 178 21.08 -38.40 14.36
N VAL A 179 21.74 -38.79 15.46
CA VAL A 179 21.26 -38.61 16.84
C VAL A 179 21.19 -37.12 17.20
N PHE A 180 22.00 -36.28 16.58
CA PHE A 180 22.06 -34.84 16.86
C PHE A 180 21.28 -33.98 15.85
N LEU A 181 20.66 -34.58 14.81
CA LEU A 181 20.03 -33.83 13.71
C LEU A 181 18.94 -32.86 14.18
N ARG A 182 18.14 -33.24 15.19
CA ARG A 182 17.06 -32.38 15.70
C ARG A 182 17.58 -31.09 16.36
N ASP A 183 18.76 -31.14 16.95
CA ASP A 183 19.45 -29.97 17.51
C ASP A 183 20.26 -29.21 16.46
N ILE A 184 20.50 -29.80 15.28
CA ILE A 184 21.18 -29.15 14.15
C ILE A 184 20.17 -28.37 13.30
N MET A 185 18.93 -28.85 13.20
CA MET A 185 17.89 -28.26 12.38
C MET A 185 17.15 -27.15 13.14
N ALA A 186 17.26 -25.91 12.65
CA ALA A 186 16.62 -24.75 13.26
C ALA A 186 15.13 -24.61 12.87
N PHE A 187 14.39 -25.72 12.84
CA PHE A 187 12.94 -25.71 12.62
C PHE A 187 12.17 -26.57 13.62
N VAL A 188 10.89 -26.25 13.79
CA VAL A 188 9.92 -26.99 14.62
C VAL A 188 8.73 -27.34 13.73
N ASP A 189 8.47 -28.63 13.56
CA ASP A 189 7.43 -29.12 12.66
C ASP A 189 6.07 -29.17 13.36
N VAL A 190 5.02 -28.62 12.75
CA VAL A 190 3.67 -28.64 13.34
C VAL A 190 3.14 -30.07 13.56
N ARG A 191 3.60 -31.06 12.78
CA ARG A 191 3.21 -32.47 12.95
C ARG A 191 3.76 -33.10 14.23
N ASP A 192 4.91 -32.64 14.71
CA ASP A 192 5.46 -33.08 16.00
C ASP A 192 4.55 -32.70 17.17
N TYR A 193 3.63 -31.74 16.95
CA TYR A 193 2.66 -31.25 17.93
C TYR A 193 1.23 -31.71 17.63
N GLY A 194 1.07 -32.69 16.73
CA GLY A 194 -0.20 -33.36 16.47
C GLY A 194 -1.00 -32.81 15.30
N ALA A 195 -0.45 -31.89 14.50
CA ALA A 195 -1.12 -31.46 13.26
C ALA A 195 -1.19 -32.62 12.26
N LEU A 196 -2.37 -32.86 11.69
CA LEU A 196 -2.58 -33.94 10.71
C LEU A 196 -2.42 -33.45 9.26
N GLY A 197 -2.88 -32.24 8.95
CA GLY A 197 -2.82 -31.71 7.59
C GLY A 197 -3.73 -32.46 6.60
N ASP A 198 -4.88 -32.95 7.08
CA ASP A 198 -5.89 -33.69 6.29
C ASP A 198 -7.03 -32.80 5.72
N GLY A 199 -7.03 -31.51 6.06
CA GLY A 199 -8.00 -30.49 5.64
C GLY A 199 -9.30 -30.46 6.43
N SER A 200 -9.46 -31.30 7.45
CA SER A 200 -10.71 -31.48 8.20
C SER A 200 -10.53 -31.48 9.71
N THR A 201 -9.43 -32.04 10.22
CA THR A 201 -9.07 -32.00 11.64
C THR A 201 -8.60 -30.59 11.99
N ASP A 202 -9.06 -30.05 13.12
CA ASP A 202 -8.64 -28.73 13.58
C ASP A 202 -7.20 -28.77 14.12
N ASP A 203 -6.27 -28.27 13.32
CA ASP A 203 -4.83 -28.25 13.61
C ASP A 203 -4.40 -26.97 14.37
N SER A 204 -5.33 -26.09 14.74
CA SER A 204 -5.02 -24.79 15.39
C SER A 204 -4.15 -24.93 16.63
N ALA A 205 -4.51 -25.86 17.53
CA ALA A 205 -3.77 -26.06 18.77
C ALA A 205 -2.34 -26.59 18.54
N ALA A 206 -2.14 -27.39 17.49
CA ALA A 206 -0.82 -27.90 17.13
C ALA A 206 0.08 -26.80 16.57
N PHE A 207 -0.47 -25.85 15.80
CA PHE A 207 0.27 -24.68 15.31
C PHE A 207 0.76 -23.79 16.45
N GLU A 208 -0.12 -23.45 17.39
CA GLU A 208 0.22 -22.64 18.57
C GLU A 208 1.26 -23.34 19.46
N ALA A 209 1.12 -24.65 19.67
CA ALA A 209 2.09 -25.43 20.44
C ALA A 209 3.47 -25.51 19.77
N ALA A 210 3.50 -25.66 18.44
CA ALA A 210 4.74 -25.65 17.66
C ALA A 210 5.42 -24.28 17.70
N ASP A 211 4.66 -23.19 17.58
CA ASP A 211 5.19 -21.82 17.68
C ASP A 211 5.75 -21.52 19.08
N ALA A 212 5.01 -21.86 20.14
CA ALA A 212 5.48 -21.72 21.51
C ALA A 212 6.80 -22.49 21.76
N ALA A 213 6.96 -23.65 21.12
CA ALA A 213 8.18 -24.44 21.22
C ALA A 213 9.30 -23.98 20.28
N ALA A 214 9.01 -23.20 19.24
CA ALA A 214 10.00 -22.74 18.27
C ALA A 214 11.10 -21.90 18.94
N ASN A 215 10.76 -21.05 19.92
CA ASN A 215 11.70 -20.26 20.71
C ASN A 215 12.77 -19.56 19.84
N GLY A 216 12.33 -18.89 18.76
CA GLY A 216 13.17 -18.21 17.78
C GLY A 216 13.55 -19.05 16.54
N ARG A 217 13.26 -20.36 16.52
CA ARG A 217 13.39 -21.22 15.33
C ARG A 217 12.24 -20.98 14.35
N THR A 218 12.35 -21.57 13.16
CA THR A 218 11.27 -21.47 12.15
C THR A 218 10.24 -22.57 12.38
N VAL A 219 8.96 -22.23 12.44
CA VAL A 219 7.86 -23.20 12.39
C VAL A 219 7.76 -23.73 10.96
N ASN A 220 7.86 -25.04 10.77
CA ASN A 220 7.70 -25.69 9.48
C ASN A 220 6.28 -26.24 9.37
N VAL A 221 5.60 -25.93 8.26
CA VAL A 221 4.29 -26.48 7.88
C VAL A 221 4.49 -27.37 6.66
N PRO A 222 4.68 -28.69 6.85
CA PRO A 222 4.94 -29.64 5.75
C PRO A 222 3.81 -29.69 4.72
N ALA A 223 4.06 -30.38 3.60
CA ALA A 223 3.03 -30.64 2.59
C ALA A 223 1.77 -31.30 3.20
N GLY A 224 0.61 -30.66 3.01
CA GLY A 224 -0.69 -31.05 3.56
C GLY A 224 -1.68 -29.89 3.51
N THR A 225 -2.93 -30.12 3.92
CA THR A 225 -3.94 -29.06 4.06
C THR A 225 -4.34 -28.96 5.53
N TYR A 226 -4.11 -27.83 6.19
CA TYR A 226 -4.29 -27.68 7.63
C TYR A 226 -5.52 -26.83 7.90
N TYR A 227 -6.56 -27.43 8.47
CA TYR A 227 -7.76 -26.69 8.85
C TYR A 227 -7.52 -25.99 10.20
N LEU A 228 -7.61 -24.67 10.22
CA LEU A 228 -7.47 -23.88 11.44
C LEU A 228 -8.86 -23.34 11.83
N GLY A 229 -9.55 -24.03 12.74
CA GLY A 229 -10.88 -23.68 13.22
C GLY A 229 -10.90 -22.55 14.26
N SER A 230 -9.73 -22.09 14.73
CA SER A 230 -9.56 -21.04 15.73
C SER A 230 -8.66 -19.91 15.24
N ASN A 231 -8.63 -18.78 15.95
CA ASN A 231 -7.63 -17.74 15.69
C ASN A 231 -6.23 -18.30 15.99
N VAL A 232 -5.26 -18.02 15.13
CA VAL A 232 -3.87 -18.48 15.30
C VAL A 232 -2.91 -17.31 15.09
N THR A 233 -1.97 -17.14 16.02
CA THR A 233 -0.89 -16.15 15.97
C THR A 233 0.45 -16.86 16.03
N LEU A 234 1.28 -16.67 15.01
CA LEU A 234 2.65 -17.18 14.99
C LEU A 234 3.62 -16.05 15.29
N GLU A 235 4.28 -16.14 16.45
CA GLU A 235 5.28 -15.16 16.92
C GLU A 235 6.66 -15.41 16.29
N ASN A 236 6.92 -16.63 15.81
CA ASN A 236 8.15 -17.00 15.16
C ASN A 236 8.02 -16.97 13.64
N ARG A 237 9.15 -17.16 12.94
CA ARG A 237 9.12 -17.29 11.48
C ARG A 237 8.40 -18.58 11.10
N VAL A 238 7.66 -18.57 10.02
CA VAL A 238 6.99 -19.77 9.49
C VAL A 238 7.39 -20.02 8.04
N SER A 239 7.48 -21.31 7.67
CA SER A 239 7.70 -21.80 6.32
C SER A 239 6.59 -22.75 5.93
N PHE A 240 6.04 -22.58 4.72
CA PHE A 240 4.93 -23.36 4.20
C PHE A 240 5.36 -24.21 3.01
N GLU A 241 5.23 -25.52 3.14
CA GLU A 241 5.15 -26.48 2.04
C GLU A 241 3.69 -26.93 1.80
N GLY A 242 2.86 -26.92 2.85
CA GLY A 242 1.42 -27.14 2.78
C GLY A 242 0.60 -25.84 2.80
N THR A 243 -0.72 -25.97 2.81
CA THR A 243 -1.67 -24.85 2.81
C THR A 243 -2.61 -24.88 4.00
N VAL A 244 -3.16 -23.73 4.37
CA VAL A 244 -4.11 -23.50 5.45
C VAL A 244 -5.51 -23.28 4.87
N VAL A 245 -6.51 -23.87 5.52
CA VAL A 245 -7.93 -23.57 5.30
C VAL A 245 -8.50 -23.03 6.60
N MET A 246 -9.19 -21.90 6.54
CA MET A 246 -9.65 -21.20 7.73
C MET A 246 -10.99 -20.53 7.47
N PRO A 247 -11.96 -20.58 8.42
CA PRO A 247 -13.21 -19.82 8.29
C PRO A 247 -12.96 -18.31 8.21
N ASP A 248 -13.84 -17.56 7.55
CA ASP A 248 -13.69 -16.11 7.34
C ASP A 248 -13.57 -15.33 8.66
N ASP A 249 -14.29 -15.75 9.70
CA ASP A 249 -14.32 -15.09 11.02
C ASP A 249 -13.10 -15.40 11.90
N LYS A 250 -12.20 -16.29 11.47
CA LYS A 250 -10.96 -16.60 12.19
C LYS A 250 -9.78 -15.84 11.60
N VAL A 251 -8.93 -15.33 12.48
CA VAL A 251 -7.78 -14.48 12.15
C VAL A 251 -6.49 -15.30 12.19
N PHE A 252 -5.67 -15.16 11.14
CA PHE A 252 -4.34 -15.74 11.06
C PHE A 252 -3.26 -14.64 11.05
N VAL A 253 -2.46 -14.54 12.10
CA VAL A 253 -1.43 -13.52 12.25
C VAL A 253 -0.04 -14.14 12.18
N MET A 254 0.79 -13.69 11.24
CA MET A 254 2.21 -14.03 11.19
C MET A 254 3.05 -12.83 11.61
N GLN A 255 3.56 -12.78 12.84
CA GLN A 255 4.27 -11.59 13.34
C GLN A 255 5.61 -11.36 12.64
N ARG A 256 6.40 -12.40 12.30
CA ARG A 256 7.72 -12.22 11.65
C ARG A 256 7.72 -12.38 10.13
N ASN A 257 6.59 -12.80 9.57
CA ASN A 257 6.36 -13.08 8.14
C ASN A 257 5.14 -12.28 7.63
N TYR A 258 4.94 -11.06 8.13
CA TYR A 258 3.78 -10.25 7.73
C TYR A 258 4.01 -9.59 6.38
N ASP A 259 3.74 -10.34 5.32
CA ASP A 259 3.83 -9.90 3.93
C ASP A 259 2.92 -10.75 3.03
N TYR A 260 2.48 -10.22 1.90
CA TYR A 260 1.54 -10.93 1.03
C TYR A 260 2.08 -12.27 0.50
N ASN A 261 3.39 -12.39 0.23
CA ASN A 261 3.95 -13.66 -0.25
C ASN A 261 3.82 -14.78 0.77
N SER A 262 4.07 -14.49 2.04
CA SER A 262 3.90 -15.43 3.13
C SER A 262 2.44 -15.88 3.25
N TYR A 263 1.47 -14.96 3.10
CA TYR A 263 0.04 -15.32 3.08
C TYR A 263 -0.34 -16.12 1.83
N LEU A 264 0.22 -15.81 0.66
CA LEU A 264 -0.02 -16.57 -0.55
C LEU A 264 0.51 -18.01 -0.43
N LEU A 265 1.70 -18.19 0.16
CA LEU A 265 2.24 -19.52 0.46
C LEU A 265 1.36 -20.27 1.46
N ALA A 266 0.85 -19.58 2.48
CA ALA A 266 -0.04 -20.18 3.47
C ALA A 266 -1.38 -20.61 2.88
N PHE A 267 -2.03 -19.81 2.04
CA PHE A 267 -3.40 -20.08 1.58
C PHE A 267 -3.50 -20.68 0.18
N GLY A 268 -2.50 -20.53 -0.67
CA GLY A 268 -2.48 -21.06 -2.04
C GLY A 268 -3.43 -20.37 -3.03
N ASP A 269 -4.26 -19.42 -2.58
CA ASP A 269 -5.22 -18.66 -3.39
C ASP A 269 -4.97 -17.15 -3.24
N GLU A 270 -4.90 -16.43 -4.36
CA GLU A 270 -4.49 -15.02 -4.37
C GLU A 270 -5.46 -14.09 -3.65
N GLU A 271 -6.76 -14.29 -3.84
CA GLU A 271 -7.80 -13.41 -3.28
C GLU A 271 -8.00 -13.70 -1.78
N LEU A 272 -8.05 -14.99 -1.41
CA LEU A 272 -8.13 -15.41 -0.02
C LEU A 272 -6.90 -14.96 0.78
N ALA A 273 -5.70 -15.14 0.22
CA ALA A 273 -4.46 -14.67 0.85
C ALA A 273 -4.50 -13.16 1.09
N PHE A 274 -4.94 -12.37 0.12
CA PHE A 274 -5.08 -10.92 0.28
C PHE A 274 -6.09 -10.56 1.39
N ARG A 275 -7.27 -11.21 1.40
CA ARG A 275 -8.30 -10.99 2.44
C ARG A 275 -7.77 -11.32 3.83
N LYS A 276 -7.06 -12.44 4.00
CA LYS A 276 -6.47 -12.85 5.28
C LYS A 276 -5.30 -11.98 5.73
N ALA A 277 -4.45 -11.55 4.79
CA ALA A 277 -3.38 -10.60 5.08
C ALA A 277 -3.95 -9.24 5.52
N PHE A 278 -5.01 -8.78 4.86
CA PHE A 278 -5.73 -7.56 5.24
C PHE A 278 -6.44 -7.71 6.59
N GLN A 279 -7.05 -8.87 6.87
CA GLN A 279 -7.66 -9.17 8.17
C GLN A 279 -6.64 -9.00 9.32
N ALA A 280 -5.43 -9.55 9.14
CA ALA A 280 -4.36 -9.46 10.12
C ALA A 280 -3.80 -8.03 10.32
N LEU A 281 -3.97 -7.13 9.35
CA LEU A 281 -3.58 -5.71 9.48
C LEU A 281 -4.33 -5.01 10.62
N PHE A 282 -5.56 -5.44 10.91
CA PHE A 282 -6.43 -4.88 11.95
C PHE A 282 -6.45 -5.72 13.23
N ALA A 283 -5.82 -6.90 13.20
CA ALA A 283 -5.60 -7.70 14.40
C ALA A 283 -4.55 -7.02 15.30
N PRO A 284 -4.50 -7.37 16.60
CA PRO A 284 -3.37 -7.02 17.47
C PRO A 284 -2.08 -7.64 16.92
N SER A 285 -1.41 -6.89 16.05
CA SER A 285 -0.12 -7.22 15.46
C SER A 285 0.79 -6.01 15.57
N ASP A 286 2.10 -6.23 15.56
CA ASP A 286 3.10 -5.16 15.63
C ASP A 286 3.30 -4.45 14.26
N HIS A 287 2.33 -4.59 13.34
CA HIS A 287 2.43 -4.12 11.96
C HIS A 287 1.47 -2.97 11.65
N GLU A 288 2.01 -1.95 10.99
CA GLU A 288 1.23 -0.81 10.46
C GLU A 288 0.85 -0.98 8.99
N SER A 289 1.57 -1.85 8.25
CA SER A 289 1.45 -1.94 6.80
C SER A 289 1.45 -3.36 6.28
N LEU A 290 0.62 -3.62 5.26
CA LEU A 290 0.72 -4.78 4.40
C LEU A 290 1.55 -4.45 3.16
N ASP A 291 2.68 -5.15 2.98
CA ASP A 291 3.48 -5.13 1.75
C ASP A 291 2.99 -6.23 0.79
N LEU A 292 2.63 -5.86 -0.44
CA LEU A 292 2.19 -6.78 -1.50
C LEU A 292 3.37 -7.43 -2.25
N CYS A 293 4.61 -7.10 -1.88
CA CYS A 293 5.85 -7.69 -2.37
C CYS A 293 6.07 -7.58 -3.90
N GLY A 294 5.58 -6.51 -4.52
CA GLY A 294 5.63 -6.31 -5.97
C GLY A 294 4.77 -7.32 -6.75
N ARG A 295 3.88 -8.07 -6.09
CA ARG A 295 3.01 -9.05 -6.74
C ARG A 295 1.90 -8.37 -7.52
N ARG A 296 1.44 -9.07 -8.56
CA ARG A 296 0.18 -8.79 -9.23
C ARG A 296 -0.86 -9.77 -8.73
N ILE A 297 -1.92 -9.26 -8.10
CA ILE A 297 -2.97 -10.03 -7.43
C ILE A 297 -4.24 -9.93 -8.27
N ALA A 298 -4.73 -11.07 -8.78
CA ALA A 298 -6.00 -11.12 -9.48
C ALA A 298 -7.18 -11.19 -8.50
N ILE A 299 -8.15 -10.31 -8.71
CA ILE A 299 -9.42 -10.28 -7.99
C ILE A 299 -10.54 -10.60 -8.98
N PHE A 300 -11.54 -11.39 -8.56
CA PHE A 300 -12.62 -11.87 -9.44
C PHE A 300 -13.98 -11.22 -9.18
N GLY A 301 -14.03 -10.25 -8.29
CA GLY A 301 -15.22 -9.45 -8.03
C GLY A 301 -14.93 -8.42 -6.95
N GLN A 302 -15.96 -7.70 -6.52
CA GLN A 302 -15.75 -6.71 -5.48
C GLN A 302 -15.34 -7.34 -4.14
N ILE A 303 -14.26 -6.82 -3.53
CA ILE A 303 -13.87 -7.17 -2.16
C ILE A 303 -14.53 -6.19 -1.19
N ASP A 304 -15.48 -6.67 -0.38
CA ASP A 304 -15.91 -5.95 0.83
C ASP A 304 -14.80 -6.03 1.88
N MET A 305 -14.10 -4.92 2.06
CA MET A 305 -12.94 -4.83 2.95
C MET A 305 -13.36 -4.91 4.42
N GLN A 306 -14.56 -4.44 4.78
CA GLN A 306 -15.02 -4.54 6.16
C GLN A 306 -15.36 -5.99 6.51
N ALA A 307 -16.02 -6.71 5.59
CA ALA A 307 -16.30 -8.13 5.77
C ALA A 307 -15.01 -8.95 5.95
N ALA A 308 -13.92 -8.60 5.25
CA ALA A 308 -12.62 -9.26 5.41
C ALA A 308 -12.01 -9.12 6.81
N VAL A 309 -12.28 -8.03 7.55
CA VAL A 309 -11.80 -7.83 8.93
C VAL A 309 -12.81 -8.27 10.00
N GLY A 310 -13.98 -8.80 9.60
CA GLY A 310 -15.01 -9.30 10.49
C GLY A 310 -15.81 -8.20 11.20
N THR A 311 -15.65 -8.07 12.52
CA THR A 311 -16.52 -7.20 13.35
C THR A 311 -15.99 -5.77 13.52
N THR A 312 -14.77 -5.48 13.06
CA THR A 312 -14.20 -4.13 13.11
C THR A 312 -15.00 -3.20 12.20
N ALA A 313 -15.84 -2.36 12.79
CA ALA A 313 -16.63 -1.36 12.07
C ALA A 313 -15.95 0.01 12.02
N THR A 314 -15.08 0.31 13.00
CA THR A 314 -14.36 1.57 13.08
C THR A 314 -12.87 1.38 13.36
N PHE A 315 -12.02 2.23 12.76
CA PHE A 315 -10.58 2.25 13.04
C PHE A 315 -9.97 3.62 12.75
N ALA A 316 -9.06 4.10 13.60
CA ALA A 316 -8.51 5.45 13.51
C ALA A 316 -7.02 5.56 13.83
N GLN A 317 -6.26 4.49 13.59
CA GLN A 317 -4.80 4.50 13.60
C GLN A 317 -4.28 4.28 12.19
N ARG A 318 -3.07 4.77 11.89
CA ARG A 318 -2.51 4.63 10.55
C ARG A 318 -2.39 3.15 10.15
N ARG A 319 -2.90 2.83 8.96
CA ARG A 319 -2.70 1.54 8.28
C ARG A 319 -2.43 1.75 6.80
N VAL A 320 -1.61 0.87 6.22
CA VAL A 320 -1.13 1.00 4.84
C VAL A 320 -1.26 -0.31 4.08
N ILE A 321 -1.65 -0.24 2.81
CA ILE A 321 -1.35 -1.28 1.82
C ILE A 321 -0.37 -0.69 0.81
N ARG A 322 0.68 -1.44 0.44
CA ARG A 322 1.73 -0.92 -0.44
C ARG A 322 2.39 -1.93 -1.37
N ASN A 323 3.09 -1.40 -2.39
CA ASN A 323 4.08 -2.11 -3.21
C ASN A 323 3.52 -3.33 -3.96
N GLY A 324 2.65 -3.11 -4.95
CA GLY A 324 2.13 -4.20 -5.79
C GLY A 324 1.09 -3.76 -6.83
N GLN A 325 0.40 -4.72 -7.42
CA GLN A 325 -0.67 -4.49 -8.38
C GLN A 325 -1.92 -5.26 -7.99
N ILE A 326 -3.07 -4.61 -8.09
CA ILE A 326 -4.39 -5.20 -7.89
C ILE A 326 -5.13 -5.19 -9.21
N LEU A 327 -5.45 -6.38 -9.72
CA LEU A 327 -5.92 -6.62 -11.08
C LEU A 327 -7.38 -7.07 -11.07
N ALA A 328 -8.24 -6.38 -11.83
CA ALA A 328 -9.57 -6.88 -12.14
C ALA A 328 -9.45 -8.02 -13.16
N ALA A 329 -9.74 -9.25 -12.74
CA ALA A 329 -9.71 -10.40 -13.64
C ALA A 329 -10.86 -10.33 -14.65
N SER A 330 -10.57 -10.61 -15.93
CA SER A 330 -11.54 -10.54 -17.02
C SER A 330 -12.67 -11.59 -16.93
N THR A 331 -12.50 -12.62 -16.11
CA THR A 331 -13.50 -13.66 -15.84
C THR A 331 -14.30 -13.40 -14.56
N GLY A 332 -14.12 -12.24 -13.93
CA GLY A 332 -14.80 -11.87 -12.70
C GLY A 332 -16.20 -11.25 -12.91
N ASP A 333 -16.95 -11.13 -11.83
CA ASP A 333 -18.26 -10.46 -11.80
C ASP A 333 -18.10 -8.95 -11.52
N TRP A 334 -18.27 -8.17 -12.58
CA TRP A 334 -18.06 -6.72 -12.58
C TRP A 334 -19.27 -5.92 -13.09
N ASP A 335 -20.43 -6.57 -13.21
CA ASP A 335 -21.63 -5.92 -13.72
C ASP A 335 -22.23 -4.96 -12.70
N ASP A 336 -22.69 -3.81 -13.19
CA ASP A 336 -23.31 -2.82 -12.32
C ASP A 336 -24.72 -3.28 -11.92
N THR A 337 -25.08 -3.15 -10.65
CA THR A 337 -26.48 -3.29 -10.23
C THR A 337 -27.20 -1.95 -10.49
N VAL A 338 -28.30 -1.96 -11.27
CA VAL A 338 -29.08 -0.76 -11.56
C VAL A 338 -30.54 -0.95 -11.16
N VAL A 339 -31.07 -0.01 -10.39
CA VAL A 339 -32.46 -0.03 -9.91
C VAL A 339 -33.10 1.33 -10.14
N THR A 340 -34.30 1.36 -10.72
CA THR A 340 -35.15 2.55 -10.73
C THR A 340 -36.21 2.41 -9.66
N SER A 341 -36.32 3.40 -8.78
CA SER A 341 -37.28 3.39 -7.68
C SER A 341 -37.91 4.76 -7.47
N GLN A 342 -39.21 4.77 -7.15
CA GLN A 342 -39.92 5.96 -6.74
C GLN A 342 -39.57 6.30 -5.29
N ALA A 343 -39.27 7.57 -5.01
CA ALA A 343 -39.05 8.07 -3.66
C ALA A 343 -39.50 9.53 -3.52
N THR A 344 -39.66 9.99 -2.28
CA THR A 344 -40.02 11.36 -1.93
C THR A 344 -38.83 12.11 -1.34
N TYR A 345 -38.50 13.26 -1.91
CA TYR A 345 -37.50 14.20 -1.40
C TYR A 345 -38.13 15.46 -0.83
N SER A 346 -37.55 16.01 0.24
CA SER A 346 -37.95 17.26 0.87
C SER A 346 -36.73 18.09 1.24
N THR A 347 -36.77 19.39 0.95
CA THR A 347 -35.68 20.32 1.31
C THR A 347 -35.53 20.49 2.83
N PHE A 348 -36.56 20.17 3.62
CA PHE A 348 -36.49 20.16 5.10
C PHE A 348 -35.73 18.95 5.67
N SER A 349 -35.59 17.87 4.88
CA SER A 349 -34.73 16.72 5.21
C SER A 349 -33.82 16.46 4.01
N SER A 350 -32.98 17.45 3.73
CA SER A 350 -32.28 17.61 2.45
C SER A 350 -31.27 16.51 2.11
N ARG A 351 -30.98 15.58 3.02
CA ARG A 351 -30.15 14.39 2.75
C ARG A 351 -30.93 13.08 2.84
N THR A 352 -32.26 13.12 2.85
CA THR A 352 -33.09 11.92 2.99
C THR A 352 -34.02 11.76 1.80
N LEU A 353 -34.04 10.56 1.22
CA LEU A 353 -35.18 10.12 0.42
C LEU A 353 -36.05 9.23 1.31
N SER A 354 -37.35 9.51 1.32
CA SER A 354 -38.37 8.78 2.09
C SER A 354 -39.33 8.07 1.15
N ASN A 355 -40.15 7.15 1.68
CA ASN A 355 -41.10 6.36 0.89
C ASN A 355 -40.45 5.68 -0.33
N VAL A 356 -39.22 5.19 -0.16
CA VAL A 356 -38.45 4.55 -1.22
C VAL A 356 -39.08 3.20 -1.55
N ALA A 357 -39.67 3.07 -2.73
CA ALA A 357 -40.27 1.83 -3.18
C ALA A 357 -39.20 0.73 -3.32
N ASN A 358 -39.51 -0.50 -2.90
CA ASN A 358 -38.59 -1.64 -2.98
C ASN A 358 -37.18 -1.33 -2.41
N ILE A 359 -37.12 -0.72 -1.22
CA ILE A 359 -35.85 -0.31 -0.60
C ILE A 359 -34.83 -1.44 -0.42
N ALA A 360 -35.29 -2.71 -0.35
CA ALA A 360 -34.41 -3.87 -0.26
C ALA A 360 -33.42 -3.97 -1.45
N ALA A 361 -33.82 -3.49 -2.64
CA ALA A 361 -32.99 -3.45 -3.84
C ALA A 361 -31.99 -2.27 -3.87
N ILE A 362 -32.09 -1.31 -2.94
CA ILE A 362 -31.23 -0.13 -2.92
C ILE A 362 -30.06 -0.38 -1.97
N GLU A 363 -28.83 -0.41 -2.48
CA GLU A 363 -27.62 -0.71 -1.71
C GLU A 363 -26.87 0.56 -1.28
N ARG A 364 -26.04 0.42 -0.23
CA ARG A 364 -25.06 1.46 0.13
C ARG A 364 -24.07 1.65 -1.01
N GLY A 365 -23.61 2.88 -1.20
CA GLY A 365 -22.68 3.26 -2.26
C GLY A 365 -23.29 3.23 -3.66
N MET A 366 -24.61 3.13 -3.81
CA MET A 366 -25.26 3.37 -5.10
C MET A 366 -25.21 4.87 -5.46
N LEU A 367 -24.75 5.18 -6.66
CA LEU A 367 -24.86 6.51 -7.27
C LEU A 367 -26.34 6.78 -7.57
N VAL A 368 -26.84 7.94 -7.14
CA VAL A 368 -28.21 8.41 -7.37
C VAL A 368 -28.20 9.39 -8.54
N THR A 369 -29.12 9.20 -9.47
CA THR A 369 -29.33 10.11 -10.62
C THR A 369 -30.84 10.33 -10.84
N GLY A 370 -31.20 11.50 -11.36
CA GLY A 370 -32.60 11.88 -11.59
C GLY A 370 -32.74 13.37 -11.86
N SER A 371 -33.97 13.84 -12.07
CA SER A 371 -34.23 15.28 -12.19
C SER A 371 -33.94 15.97 -10.86
N GLY A 372 -33.19 17.07 -10.90
CA GLY A 372 -32.83 17.83 -9.70
C GLY A 372 -31.69 17.24 -8.88
N VAL A 373 -31.01 16.19 -9.36
CA VAL A 373 -29.89 15.55 -8.67
C VAL A 373 -28.56 16.08 -9.20
N GLY A 374 -27.72 16.63 -8.32
CA GLY A 374 -26.37 17.06 -8.65
C GLY A 374 -25.46 15.88 -8.99
N ARG A 375 -24.22 16.14 -9.42
CA ARG A 375 -23.27 15.06 -9.73
C ARG A 375 -22.83 14.34 -8.45
N GLU A 376 -22.48 13.07 -8.59
CA GLU A 376 -21.80 12.29 -7.54
C GLU A 376 -22.52 12.28 -6.17
N VAL A 377 -23.85 12.19 -6.20
CA VAL A 377 -24.67 11.95 -4.99
C VAL A 377 -24.83 10.46 -4.78
N TYR A 378 -24.46 9.96 -3.59
CA TYR A 378 -24.46 8.52 -3.28
C TYR A 378 -25.37 8.18 -2.11
N VAL A 379 -25.82 6.93 -2.05
CA VAL A 379 -26.47 6.36 -0.86
C VAL A 379 -25.41 6.07 0.20
N VAL A 380 -25.46 6.79 1.33
CA VAL A 380 -24.61 6.57 2.50
C VAL A 380 -25.12 5.40 3.34
N SER A 381 -26.43 5.36 3.59
CA SER A 381 -27.09 4.35 4.40
C SER A 381 -28.55 4.17 4.00
N ARG A 382 -29.15 3.06 4.45
CA ARG A 382 -30.56 2.72 4.20
C ARG A 382 -31.22 2.24 5.49
N ASN A 383 -32.51 2.54 5.65
CA ASN A 383 -33.35 2.03 6.71
C ASN A 383 -34.54 1.27 6.09
N LEU A 384 -34.47 -0.06 6.15
CA LEU A 384 -35.49 -0.94 5.55
C LEU A 384 -36.85 -0.80 6.27
N ALA A 385 -36.87 -0.56 7.58
CA ALA A 385 -38.11 -0.43 8.34
C ALA A 385 -38.86 0.87 8.04
N GLN A 386 -38.13 1.94 7.71
CA GLN A 386 -38.68 3.26 7.43
C GLN A 386 -38.82 3.58 5.94
N ASN A 387 -38.41 2.67 5.05
CA ASN A 387 -38.34 2.91 3.60
C ASN A 387 -37.61 4.22 3.26
N SER A 388 -36.45 4.46 3.89
CA SER A 388 -35.66 5.68 3.69
C SER A 388 -34.19 5.42 3.42
N VAL A 389 -33.57 6.29 2.62
CA VAL A 389 -32.12 6.30 2.40
C VAL A 389 -31.52 7.66 2.72
N THR A 390 -30.30 7.65 3.24
CA THR A 390 -29.50 8.84 3.50
C THR A 390 -28.53 9.07 2.33
N LEU A 391 -28.48 10.30 1.82
CA LEU A 391 -27.67 10.74 0.69
C LEU A 391 -26.38 11.43 1.14
N SER A 392 -25.35 11.37 0.30
CA SER A 392 -24.07 12.03 0.53
C SER A 392 -24.15 13.55 0.42
N GLN A 393 -25.03 14.04 -0.45
CA GLN A 393 -25.30 15.47 -0.66
C GLN A 393 -26.78 15.76 -0.89
N PRO A 394 -27.22 17.00 -0.64
CA PRO A 394 -28.55 17.45 -1.02
C PRO A 394 -28.81 17.53 -2.53
N LEU A 395 -30.10 17.61 -2.87
CA LEU A 395 -30.61 17.71 -4.25
C LEU A 395 -31.15 19.12 -4.51
N TYR A 396 -30.84 19.70 -5.66
CA TYR A 396 -31.07 21.12 -5.96
C TYR A 396 -32.49 21.44 -6.44
N ASP A 397 -33.18 20.50 -7.09
CA ASP A 397 -34.52 20.73 -7.66
C ASP A 397 -35.33 19.44 -7.79
N ALA A 398 -35.43 18.70 -6.68
CA ALA A 398 -36.01 17.36 -6.67
C ALA A 398 -37.22 17.20 -5.72
N ALA A 399 -37.74 18.31 -5.16
CA ALA A 399 -38.77 18.26 -4.12
C ALA A 399 -40.05 17.56 -4.60
N GLY A 400 -40.61 16.71 -3.73
CA GLY A 400 -41.77 15.87 -4.06
C GLY A 400 -41.39 14.44 -4.39
N THR A 401 -42.32 13.72 -5.02
CA THR A 401 -42.18 12.29 -5.33
C THR A 401 -41.86 12.09 -6.81
N GLN A 402 -40.77 11.38 -7.11
CA GLN A 402 -40.35 11.06 -8.47
C GLN A 402 -39.56 9.75 -8.52
N ASN A 403 -39.25 9.29 -9.73
CA ASN A 403 -38.37 8.14 -9.94
C ASN A 403 -36.91 8.59 -9.93
N PHE A 404 -36.09 7.88 -9.15
CA PHE A 404 -34.63 8.00 -9.14
C PHE A 404 -34.02 6.72 -9.69
N THR A 405 -32.85 6.85 -10.33
CA THR A 405 -32.03 5.70 -10.75
C THR A 405 -30.84 5.57 -9.82
N PHE A 406 -30.69 4.39 -9.25
CA PHE A 406 -29.64 3.98 -8.34
C PHE A 406 -28.71 3.01 -9.07
N ARG A 407 -27.39 3.25 -9.03
CA ARG A 407 -26.40 2.40 -9.69
C ARG A 407 -25.27 2.02 -8.74
N ARG A 408 -25.07 0.73 -8.51
CA ARG A 408 -23.92 0.19 -7.78
C ARG A 408 -22.83 -0.17 -8.78
N PHE A 409 -21.77 0.63 -8.84
CA PHE A 409 -20.54 0.22 -9.50
C PHE A 409 -19.83 -0.87 -8.68
N LYS A 410 -19.07 -1.73 -9.34
CA LYS A 410 -18.21 -2.74 -8.68
C LYS A 410 -16.79 -2.20 -8.52
N TYR A 411 -16.23 -2.32 -7.33
CA TYR A 411 -14.90 -1.80 -6.98
C TYR A 411 -13.92 -2.95 -6.76
N LEU A 412 -12.64 -2.76 -7.07
CA LEU A 412 -11.60 -3.68 -6.62
C LEU A 412 -11.63 -3.79 -5.09
N LEU A 413 -11.62 -2.64 -4.41
CA LEU A 413 -11.66 -2.54 -2.95
C LEU A 413 -12.83 -1.65 -2.51
N ASP A 414 -13.77 -2.24 -1.78
CA ASP A 414 -14.96 -1.55 -1.26
C ASP A 414 -14.89 -1.43 0.27
N PHE A 415 -14.69 -0.20 0.77
CA PHE A 415 -14.67 0.09 2.21
C PHE A 415 -16.03 0.58 2.74
N SER A 416 -17.10 0.59 1.93
CA SER A 416 -18.41 1.10 2.34
C SER A 416 -19.06 0.32 3.50
N GLY A 417 -18.57 -0.88 3.80
CA GLY A 417 -18.95 -1.65 4.97
C GLY A 417 -18.51 -1.02 6.29
N PHE A 418 -17.41 -0.25 6.31
CA PHE A 418 -16.94 0.45 7.51
C PHE A 418 -17.85 1.62 7.88
N ASP A 419 -18.08 1.77 9.18
CA ASP A 419 -18.75 2.95 9.75
C ASP A 419 -17.82 4.15 9.66
N ALA A 420 -16.57 3.99 10.11
CA ALA A 420 -15.55 5.01 10.01
C ALA A 420 -14.14 4.40 9.89
N LEU A 421 -13.34 4.84 8.91
CA LEU A 421 -11.94 4.45 8.81
C LEU A 421 -11.09 5.68 8.47
N SER A 422 -10.16 6.01 9.37
CA SER A 422 -9.28 7.17 9.30
C SER A 422 -7.83 6.74 9.17
N LEU A 423 -6.98 7.60 8.60
CA LEU A 423 -5.55 7.36 8.45
C LEU A 423 -5.23 6.08 7.65
N PHE A 424 -6.11 5.68 6.74
CA PHE A 424 -5.86 4.53 5.86
C PHE A 424 -5.22 4.97 4.54
N HIS A 425 -4.12 4.33 4.18
CA HIS A 425 -3.21 4.77 3.13
C HIS A 425 -2.99 3.70 2.06
N PHE A 426 -2.90 4.13 0.81
CA PHE A 426 -2.40 3.34 -0.31
C PHE A 426 -1.13 3.97 -0.87
N GLU A 427 -0.07 3.18 -1.02
CA GLU A 427 1.27 3.65 -1.40
C GLU A 427 1.90 2.73 -2.45
N ASP A 428 2.38 3.26 -3.58
CA ASP A 428 3.09 2.46 -4.60
C ASP A 428 2.28 1.24 -5.12
N ILE A 429 0.99 1.45 -5.40
CA ILE A 429 0.09 0.41 -5.95
C ILE A 429 -0.38 0.79 -7.35
N GLU A 430 -0.40 -0.19 -8.26
CA GLU A 430 -1.19 -0.08 -9.49
C GLU A 430 -2.54 -0.81 -9.36
N PHE A 431 -3.63 -0.06 -9.45
CA PHE A 431 -4.99 -0.55 -9.62
C PHE A 431 -5.28 -0.76 -11.11
N GLN A 432 -5.09 -1.99 -11.60
CA GLN A 432 -5.38 -2.39 -12.98
C GLN A 432 -6.85 -2.80 -13.13
N CYS A 433 -7.69 -1.82 -13.41
CA CYS A 433 -9.14 -2.01 -13.51
C CYS A 433 -9.61 -2.60 -14.85
N GLN A 434 -8.77 -2.52 -15.89
CA GLN A 434 -8.96 -3.09 -17.23
C GLN A 434 -10.26 -2.72 -17.98
N GLY A 435 -10.99 -1.69 -17.54
CA GLY A 435 -12.31 -1.34 -18.05
C GLY A 435 -13.44 -2.19 -17.47
N TYR A 436 -13.16 -3.09 -16.52
CA TYR A 436 -14.14 -3.93 -15.85
C TYR A 436 -14.60 -3.36 -14.51
N ALA A 437 -13.68 -2.82 -13.71
CA ALA A 437 -13.97 -2.37 -12.35
C ALA A 437 -13.76 -0.87 -12.14
N SER A 438 -14.35 -0.34 -11.07
CA SER A 438 -13.82 0.85 -10.38
C SER A 438 -12.72 0.43 -9.41
N ALA A 439 -11.87 1.35 -8.93
CA ALA A 439 -10.76 0.97 -8.05
C ALA A 439 -11.17 0.97 -6.57
N ILE A 440 -11.38 2.16 -5.97
CA ILE A 440 -11.56 2.29 -4.52
C ILE A 440 -12.89 2.99 -4.20
N MET A 441 -13.67 2.38 -3.31
CA MET A 441 -14.75 3.08 -2.60
C MET A 441 -14.31 3.34 -1.16
N LEU A 442 -14.30 4.61 -0.75
CA LEU A 442 -13.95 5.05 0.60
C LEU A 442 -15.01 4.60 1.63
N PRO A 443 -14.62 4.54 2.92
CA PRO A 443 -15.55 4.26 4.02
C PRO A 443 -16.62 5.36 4.15
N ARG A 444 -17.66 5.10 4.96
CA ARG A 444 -18.77 6.05 5.13
C ARG A 444 -18.35 7.32 5.85
N ASP A 445 -17.46 7.19 6.83
CA ASP A 445 -16.88 8.29 7.58
C ASP A 445 -15.38 8.05 7.84
N GLY A 446 -14.69 9.07 8.34
CA GLY A 446 -13.26 9.04 8.61
C GLY A 446 -12.56 10.34 8.22
N VAL A 447 -11.28 10.43 8.56
CA VAL A 447 -10.47 11.62 8.29
C VAL A 447 -9.04 11.24 7.88
N ALA A 448 -8.45 12.08 7.03
CA ALA A 448 -7.03 12.04 6.67
C ALA A 448 -6.59 10.69 6.05
N ASN A 449 -7.46 10.09 5.24
CA ASN A 449 -7.08 9.00 4.34
C ASN A 449 -6.16 9.52 3.22
N GLN A 450 -5.32 8.65 2.66
CA GLN A 450 -4.33 9.05 1.65
C GLN A 450 -4.19 8.03 0.52
N VAL A 451 -3.97 8.53 -0.69
CA VAL A 451 -3.47 7.77 -1.83
C VAL A 451 -2.24 8.50 -2.36
N ARG A 452 -1.09 7.83 -2.37
CA ARG A 452 0.17 8.41 -2.88
C ARG A 452 0.91 7.46 -3.80
N ASP A 453 1.59 8.02 -4.80
CA ASP A 453 2.47 7.27 -5.72
C ASP A 453 1.77 6.07 -6.41
N CYS A 454 0.45 6.14 -6.59
CA CYS A 454 -0.36 5.06 -7.14
C CYS A 454 -0.69 5.26 -8.62
N PHE A 455 -0.95 4.16 -9.31
CA PHE A 455 -1.45 4.14 -10.68
C PHE A 455 -2.89 3.62 -10.70
N PHE A 456 -3.77 4.32 -11.40
CA PHE A 456 -5.14 3.91 -11.66
C PHE A 456 -5.30 3.72 -13.16
N THR A 457 -5.18 2.46 -13.58
CA THR A 457 -5.11 2.09 -14.99
C THR A 457 -6.46 1.54 -15.45
N ARG A 458 -7.09 2.27 -16.38
CA ARG A 458 -8.33 1.94 -17.08
C ARG A 458 -9.52 1.66 -16.14
N PRO A 459 -9.88 2.54 -15.20
CA PRO A 459 -11.12 2.38 -14.44
C PRO A 459 -12.34 2.44 -15.36
N LYS A 460 -13.32 1.55 -15.14
CA LYS A 460 -14.60 1.49 -15.87
C LYS A 460 -15.46 2.74 -15.58
N ASP A 461 -15.54 3.13 -14.30
CA ASP A 461 -16.40 4.22 -13.83
C ASP A 461 -15.70 5.17 -12.86
N ARG A 462 -15.09 4.69 -11.78
CA ARG A 462 -14.50 5.55 -10.73
C ARG A 462 -13.10 5.08 -10.36
N ALA A 463 -12.15 5.99 -10.21
CA ALA A 463 -10.88 5.66 -9.56
C ALA A 463 -11.08 5.65 -8.03
N ILE A 464 -11.58 6.74 -7.46
CA ILE A 464 -11.82 6.86 -6.01
C ILE A 464 -13.20 7.47 -5.79
N THR A 465 -14.05 6.77 -5.04
CA THR A 465 -15.39 7.26 -4.71
C THR A 465 -15.52 7.55 -3.23
N SER A 466 -15.91 8.78 -2.90
CA SER A 466 -16.40 9.14 -1.57
C SER A 466 -17.91 9.00 -1.51
N ILE A 467 -18.43 8.05 -0.72
CA ILE A 467 -19.88 7.89 -0.52
C ILE A 467 -20.41 8.68 0.67
N GLY A 468 -19.53 9.16 1.54
CA GLY A 468 -19.86 9.89 2.76
C GLY A 468 -18.75 10.88 3.12
N SER A 469 -18.43 11.04 4.40
CA SER A 469 -17.53 12.09 4.90
C SER A 469 -16.05 11.67 5.02
N ALA A 470 -15.71 10.41 4.74
CA ALA A 470 -14.34 9.88 4.83
C ALA A 470 -13.28 10.60 3.97
N CYS A 471 -13.71 11.46 3.05
CA CYS A 471 -12.84 12.30 2.26
C CYS A 471 -12.40 13.59 2.99
N GLN A 472 -12.82 13.81 4.24
CA GLN A 472 -12.34 14.92 5.06
C GLN A 472 -10.81 14.85 5.19
N GLY A 473 -10.11 15.88 4.73
CA GLY A 473 -8.65 15.89 4.72
C GLY A 473 -8.01 14.86 3.79
N LEU A 474 -8.73 14.34 2.79
CA LEU A 474 -8.21 13.35 1.84
C LEU A 474 -7.02 13.92 1.06
N GLN A 475 -5.95 13.14 0.97
CA GLN A 475 -4.74 13.49 0.25
C GLN A 475 -4.54 12.57 -0.95
N ILE A 476 -4.42 13.16 -2.14
CA ILE A 476 -4.16 12.48 -3.41
C ILE A 476 -2.88 13.06 -3.99
N ASP A 477 -1.78 12.32 -3.86
CA ASP A 477 -0.43 12.83 -4.09
C ASP A 477 0.31 12.00 -5.15
N ASP A 478 0.89 12.68 -6.15
CA ASP A 478 1.84 12.09 -7.10
C ASP A 478 1.32 10.82 -7.84
N CYS A 479 0.01 10.72 -8.05
CA CYS A 479 -0.63 9.57 -8.69
C CYS A 479 -0.76 9.74 -10.22
N GLN A 480 -0.88 8.62 -10.93
CA GLN A 480 -1.20 8.54 -12.35
C GLN A 480 -2.61 7.98 -12.55
N PHE A 481 -3.44 8.69 -13.31
CA PHE A 481 -4.79 8.27 -13.66
C PHE A 481 -4.92 8.17 -15.18
N LEU A 482 -5.19 6.95 -15.68
CA LEU A 482 -5.26 6.65 -17.10
C LEU A 482 -6.64 6.08 -17.43
N SER A 483 -7.50 6.87 -18.10
CA SER A 483 -8.86 6.43 -18.42
C SER A 483 -8.89 5.33 -19.47
N ASP A 484 -9.85 4.41 -19.34
CA ASP A 484 -10.20 3.42 -20.39
C ASP A 484 -10.80 4.09 -21.63
N GLU A 485 -11.17 5.37 -21.53
CA GLU A 485 -11.98 6.10 -22.50
C GLU A 485 -11.18 7.07 -23.37
N SER A 486 -9.87 6.84 -23.53
CA SER A 486 -8.98 7.69 -24.33
C SER A 486 -9.37 7.77 -25.81
N ASN A 487 -10.04 6.74 -26.33
CA ASN A 487 -10.57 6.71 -27.70
C ASN A 487 -11.94 7.39 -27.85
N LYS A 488 -12.56 7.85 -26.76
CA LYS A 488 -13.87 8.51 -26.77
C LYS A 488 -13.72 10.03 -26.78
N THR A 489 -14.74 10.69 -27.34
CA THR A 489 -14.85 12.16 -27.23
C THR A 489 -15.15 12.57 -25.80
N ALA A 490 -14.85 13.82 -25.43
CA ALA A 490 -15.06 14.31 -24.06
C ALA A 490 -16.50 14.11 -23.57
N GLN A 491 -17.51 14.25 -24.44
CA GLN A 491 -18.93 14.10 -24.11
C GLN A 491 -19.36 12.64 -23.91
N GLN A 492 -18.67 11.69 -24.52
CA GLN A 492 -18.98 10.25 -24.43
C GLN A 492 -18.35 9.58 -23.20
N ARG A 493 -17.40 10.26 -22.54
CA ARG A 493 -16.75 9.76 -21.33
C ARG A 493 -17.71 9.77 -20.16
N LYS A 494 -17.63 8.74 -19.32
CA LYS A 494 -18.38 8.61 -18.07
C LYS A 494 -17.49 8.46 -16.84
N SER A 495 -16.22 8.09 -17.01
CA SER A 495 -15.33 7.84 -15.90
C SER A 495 -14.91 9.16 -15.23
N ILE A 496 -14.80 9.15 -13.90
CA ILE A 496 -14.21 10.27 -13.16
C ILE A 496 -13.10 9.75 -12.26
N VAL A 497 -12.12 10.59 -11.97
CA VAL A 497 -11.07 10.20 -11.02
C VAL A 497 -11.63 10.18 -9.61
N LEU A 498 -12.09 11.31 -9.08
CA LEU A 498 -12.63 11.33 -7.72
C LEU A 498 -13.84 12.24 -7.48
N ASN A 499 -14.60 11.93 -6.44
CA ASN A 499 -15.54 12.85 -5.82
C ASN A 499 -15.24 13.03 -4.32
N ALA A 500 -15.66 14.17 -3.77
CA ALA A 500 -15.56 14.46 -2.35
C ALA A 500 -16.85 15.11 -1.83
N ASN A 501 -17.24 14.78 -0.60
CA ASN A 501 -18.42 15.31 0.08
C ASN A 501 -18.08 16.25 1.25
N ASN A 502 -16.80 16.42 1.59
CA ASN A 502 -16.33 17.10 2.78
C ASN A 502 -15.04 17.88 2.51
N ASN A 503 -14.47 18.51 3.53
CA ASN A 503 -13.51 19.62 3.38
C ASN A 503 -12.04 19.19 3.35
N ASP A 504 -11.19 20.19 3.08
CA ASP A 504 -9.74 20.19 3.32
C ASP A 504 -8.93 19.19 2.48
N LEU A 505 -9.36 18.93 1.24
CA LEU A 505 -8.63 18.03 0.36
C LEU A 505 -7.29 18.62 -0.09
N LYS A 506 -6.30 17.76 -0.26
CA LYS A 506 -5.05 18.07 -0.96
C LYS A 506 -4.93 17.17 -2.19
N ILE A 507 -4.93 17.76 -3.36
CA ILE A 507 -4.80 17.06 -4.64
C ILE A 507 -3.57 17.63 -5.34
N ARG A 508 -2.46 16.89 -5.32
CA ARG A 508 -1.12 17.42 -5.63
C ARG A 508 -0.31 16.52 -6.55
N GLY A 509 0.40 17.12 -7.51
CA GLY A 509 1.42 16.42 -8.31
C GLY A 509 0.88 15.31 -9.24
N ASN A 510 -0.45 15.20 -9.41
CA ASN A 510 -1.04 14.10 -10.15
C ASN A 510 -1.00 14.31 -11.66
N ARG A 511 -0.99 13.21 -12.41
CA ARG A 511 -1.20 13.21 -13.86
C ARG A 511 -2.48 12.47 -14.24
N VAL A 512 -3.37 13.12 -14.99
CA VAL A 512 -4.71 12.60 -15.35
C VAL A 512 -4.91 12.64 -16.86
N VAL A 513 -5.38 11.54 -17.43
CA VAL A 513 -5.54 11.40 -18.89
C VAL A 513 -6.95 10.92 -19.23
N HIS A 514 -7.68 11.78 -19.95
CA HIS A 514 -8.93 11.48 -20.67
C HIS A 514 -10.10 10.94 -19.81
N PHE A 515 -10.28 11.49 -18.61
CA PHE A 515 -11.50 11.29 -17.82
C PHE A 515 -12.59 12.29 -18.22
N LYS A 516 -13.84 12.03 -17.83
CA LYS A 516 -14.92 13.03 -17.93
C LYS A 516 -14.63 14.20 -16.99
N HIS A 517 -14.33 13.89 -15.73
CA HIS A 517 -13.96 14.83 -14.69
C HIS A 517 -12.70 14.31 -13.97
N PHE A 518 -11.77 15.21 -13.68
CA PHE A 518 -10.75 14.94 -12.68
C PHE A 518 -11.42 14.89 -11.30
N ALA A 519 -12.14 15.93 -10.89
CA ALA A 519 -12.77 15.92 -9.57
C ALA A 519 -14.15 16.59 -9.53
N VAL A 520 -15.03 16.06 -8.69
CA VAL A 520 -16.28 16.70 -8.25
C VAL A 520 -16.21 16.92 -6.74
N LEU A 521 -16.06 18.16 -6.30
CA LEU A 521 -15.71 18.52 -4.94
C LEU A 521 -16.85 19.30 -4.27
N ALA A 522 -17.51 18.64 -3.33
CA ALA A 522 -18.38 19.27 -2.35
C ALA A 522 -17.59 19.47 -1.05
N GLY A 523 -17.73 20.66 -0.45
CA GLY A 523 -16.92 21.10 0.69
C GLY A 523 -16.00 22.28 0.32
N SER A 524 -15.32 22.82 1.33
CA SER A 524 -14.41 23.97 1.23
C SER A 524 -12.98 23.61 1.65
N GLY A 525 -12.05 24.56 1.49
CA GLY A 525 -10.67 24.41 2.01
C GLY A 525 -9.73 23.59 1.13
N ASN A 526 -10.09 23.35 -0.14
CA ASN A 526 -9.35 22.44 -1.00
C ASN A 526 -8.10 23.08 -1.60
N LEU A 527 -7.02 22.29 -1.73
CA LEU A 527 -5.78 22.66 -2.40
C LEU A 527 -5.55 21.79 -3.64
N ILE A 528 -5.55 22.43 -4.81
CA ILE A 528 -5.29 21.80 -6.11
C ILE A 528 -3.96 22.32 -6.65
N VAL A 529 -2.89 21.53 -6.52
CA VAL A 529 -1.51 22.02 -6.66
C VAL A 529 -0.69 21.18 -7.63
N GLY A 530 -0.09 21.79 -8.65
CA GLY A 530 0.93 21.13 -9.47
C GLY A 530 0.44 19.90 -10.26
N ASN A 531 -0.87 19.78 -10.53
CA ASN A 531 -1.41 18.64 -11.28
C ASN A 531 -1.34 18.89 -12.79
N HIS A 532 -1.16 17.84 -13.57
CA HIS A 532 -1.24 17.85 -15.04
C HIS A 532 -2.43 17.00 -15.51
N TYR A 533 -3.48 17.62 -16.04
CA TYR A 533 -4.66 16.88 -16.48
C TYR A 533 -5.11 17.23 -17.90
N PHE A 534 -5.12 16.19 -18.74
CA PHE A 534 -5.29 16.23 -20.20
C PHE A 534 -6.63 15.64 -20.60
N HIS A 535 -7.55 16.47 -21.09
CA HIS A 535 -8.92 16.06 -21.41
C HIS A 535 -9.24 16.18 -22.91
N GLY A 536 -8.23 16.43 -23.74
CA GLY A 536 -8.37 16.54 -25.20
C GLY A 536 -8.95 15.29 -25.85
N ASP A 537 -9.53 15.47 -27.03
CA ASP A 537 -10.12 14.40 -27.86
C ASP A 537 -9.89 14.59 -29.37
N GLY A 538 -9.15 15.64 -29.77
CA GLY A 538 -8.88 15.96 -31.17
C GLY A 538 -10.05 16.53 -31.96
N VAL A 539 -11.26 16.64 -31.38
CA VAL A 539 -12.44 17.12 -32.08
C VAL A 539 -12.38 18.64 -32.28
N ILE A 540 -12.53 19.08 -33.53
CA ILE A 540 -12.62 20.50 -33.90
C ILE A 540 -13.91 21.09 -33.34
N GLN A 541 -13.79 22.20 -32.59
CA GLN A 541 -14.88 22.84 -31.87
C GLN A 541 -15.66 21.85 -30.97
N GLY A 542 -14.96 20.82 -30.47
CA GLY A 542 -15.57 19.83 -29.58
C GLY A 542 -16.01 20.46 -28.26
N VAL A 543 -17.15 19.98 -27.74
CA VAL A 543 -17.64 20.39 -26.42
C VAL A 543 -16.71 19.82 -25.35
N ARG A 544 -16.25 20.69 -24.46
CA ARG A 544 -15.43 20.31 -23.30
C ARG A 544 -16.31 20.16 -22.06
N ASN A 545 -15.81 19.42 -21.08
CA ASN A 545 -16.45 19.26 -19.77
C ASN A 545 -15.63 19.93 -18.68
N GLY A 546 -16.21 20.11 -17.49
CA GLY A 546 -15.48 20.52 -16.32
C GLY A 546 -14.38 19.50 -15.97
N GLY A 547 -13.13 19.92 -15.82
CA GLY A 547 -12.07 19.07 -15.29
C GLY A 547 -12.24 18.93 -13.78
N VAL A 548 -12.27 20.07 -13.09
CA VAL A 548 -12.58 20.14 -11.66
C VAL A 548 -13.87 20.93 -11.48
N VAL A 549 -14.79 20.35 -10.71
CA VAL A 549 -16.10 20.92 -10.41
C VAL A 549 -16.15 21.23 -8.92
N LEU A 550 -16.36 22.48 -8.57
CA LEU A 550 -16.63 22.94 -7.20
C LEU A 550 -18.13 23.11 -7.05
N THR A 551 -18.75 22.43 -6.10
CA THR A 551 -20.22 22.45 -5.93
C THR A 551 -20.70 23.29 -4.75
N LEU A 552 -19.80 24.03 -4.12
CA LEU A 552 -20.09 24.98 -3.04
C LEU A 552 -19.81 26.41 -3.51
N PRO A 553 -20.74 27.38 -3.35
CA PRO A 553 -20.51 28.75 -3.78
C PRO A 553 -19.33 29.39 -3.05
N ASN A 554 -19.26 29.34 -1.72
CA ASN A 554 -18.08 29.80 -1.01
C ASN A 554 -17.12 28.63 -0.76
N CYS A 555 -16.16 28.42 -1.67
CA CYS A 555 -15.38 27.19 -1.74
C CYS A 555 -14.05 27.23 -0.99
N GLN A 556 -13.54 28.40 -0.60
CA GLN A 556 -12.21 28.54 0.04
C GLN A 556 -11.14 27.64 -0.61
N THR A 557 -11.01 27.69 -1.94
CA THR A 557 -10.21 26.74 -2.73
C THR A 557 -9.10 27.45 -3.49
N VAL A 558 -7.94 26.81 -3.60
CA VAL A 558 -6.78 27.33 -4.33
C VAL A 558 -6.38 26.38 -5.46
N PHE A 559 -6.25 26.91 -6.67
CA PHE A 559 -5.59 26.29 -7.81
C PHE A 559 -4.24 26.96 -8.03
N THR A 560 -3.15 26.22 -7.87
CA THR A 560 -1.81 26.76 -8.11
C THR A 560 -0.89 25.82 -8.88
N GLY A 561 -0.17 26.35 -9.88
CA GLY A 561 0.85 25.60 -10.62
C GLY A 561 0.33 24.43 -11.47
N ASN A 562 -0.97 24.35 -11.77
CA ASN A 562 -1.53 23.24 -12.54
C ASN A 562 -1.38 23.43 -14.05
N TYR A 563 -1.34 22.33 -14.80
CA TYR A 563 -1.50 22.28 -16.25
C TYR A 563 -2.88 21.72 -16.60
N ILE A 564 -3.72 22.58 -17.18
CA ILE A 564 -5.16 22.38 -17.37
C ILE A 564 -5.45 22.36 -18.87
N ASP A 565 -5.70 21.18 -19.43
CA ASP A 565 -5.78 21.01 -20.88
C ASP A 565 -7.13 20.47 -21.38
N ASN A 566 -7.76 21.23 -22.28
CA ASN A 566 -9.03 20.91 -22.95
C ASN A 566 -10.20 20.64 -21.99
N ASN A 567 -10.23 21.33 -20.85
CA ASN A 567 -11.33 21.30 -19.88
C ASN A 567 -11.42 22.65 -19.15
N PHE A 568 -12.42 22.81 -18.29
CA PHE A 568 -12.59 24.03 -17.50
C PHE A 568 -12.78 23.76 -16.00
N ILE A 569 -12.50 24.75 -15.17
CA ILE A 569 -12.95 24.79 -13.78
C ILE A 569 -14.41 25.21 -13.80
N GLU A 570 -15.29 24.36 -13.27
CA GLU A 570 -16.71 24.68 -13.10
C GLU A 570 -17.00 24.98 -11.64
N TRP A 571 -17.66 26.11 -11.39
CA TRP A 571 -18.01 26.57 -10.05
C TRP A 571 -19.52 26.75 -9.95
N THR A 572 -20.16 25.89 -9.17
CA THR A 572 -21.61 25.72 -9.11
C THR A 572 -22.07 25.58 -7.67
N ASN A 573 -23.39 25.51 -7.47
CA ASN A 573 -24.05 25.20 -6.22
C ASN A 573 -25.12 24.11 -6.38
N GLU A 574 -24.82 23.11 -7.22
CA GLU A 574 -25.75 22.02 -7.57
C GLU A 574 -26.04 21.01 -6.45
N HIS A 575 -25.43 21.19 -5.28
CA HIS A 575 -25.72 20.41 -4.06
C HIS A 575 -26.44 21.24 -3.00
N ASP A 576 -26.94 22.43 -3.34
CA ASP A 576 -27.73 23.26 -2.43
C ASP A 576 -29.23 22.94 -2.56
N PRO A 577 -29.95 22.59 -1.47
CA PRO A 577 -31.38 22.28 -1.53
C PRO A 577 -32.28 23.50 -1.79
N THR A 578 -31.73 24.71 -1.68
CA THR A 578 -32.39 26.00 -1.93
C THR A 578 -31.45 26.91 -2.74
N PRO A 579 -31.21 26.64 -4.04
CA PRO A 579 -30.10 27.22 -4.79
C PRO A 579 -30.08 28.75 -4.93
N ALA A 580 -31.20 29.43 -4.71
CA ALA A 580 -31.24 30.89 -4.68
C ALA A 580 -30.42 31.44 -3.51
N LEU A 581 -29.85 32.64 -3.65
CA LEU A 581 -28.94 33.19 -2.63
C LEU A 581 -29.52 33.19 -1.21
N GLY A 582 -30.79 33.56 -1.01
CA GLY A 582 -31.42 33.53 0.31
C GLY A 582 -30.52 34.04 1.45
N ALA A 583 -30.24 33.16 2.41
CA ALA A 583 -29.33 33.40 3.54
C ALA A 583 -27.93 32.74 3.40
N GLN A 584 -27.65 32.04 2.29
CA GLN A 584 -26.34 31.41 2.07
C GLN A 584 -25.29 32.43 1.61
N PHE A 585 -24.02 32.03 1.70
CA PHE A 585 -22.95 32.78 1.06
C PHE A 585 -23.01 32.64 -0.46
N SER A 586 -22.61 33.69 -1.18
CA SER A 586 -22.50 33.64 -2.64
C SER A 586 -21.15 33.09 -3.11
N PHE A 587 -20.92 33.09 -4.43
CA PHE A 587 -19.69 32.59 -5.04
C PHE A 587 -18.47 33.37 -4.53
N GLY A 588 -17.60 32.72 -3.77
CA GLY A 588 -16.44 33.38 -3.17
C GLY A 588 -15.33 32.47 -2.63
N GLY A 589 -14.18 33.07 -2.32
CA GLY A 589 -13.04 32.36 -1.74
C GLY A 589 -12.32 31.45 -2.74
N LEU A 590 -12.24 31.85 -4.01
CA LEU A 590 -11.52 31.09 -5.05
C LEU A 590 -10.25 31.85 -5.46
N THR A 591 -9.12 31.17 -5.45
CA THR A 591 -7.84 31.69 -5.95
C THR A 591 -7.33 30.78 -7.06
N VAL A 592 -7.09 31.33 -8.25
CA VAL A 592 -6.52 30.64 -9.41
C VAL A 592 -5.24 31.36 -9.81
N THR A 593 -4.09 30.79 -9.46
CA THR A 593 -2.81 31.48 -9.60
C THR A 593 -1.70 30.64 -10.21
N GLY A 594 -0.90 31.20 -11.11
CA GLY A 594 0.29 30.51 -11.64
C GLY A 594 0.01 29.23 -12.44
N ASN A 595 -1.21 29.04 -12.97
CA ASN A 595 -1.57 27.85 -13.74
C ASN A 595 -1.32 28.06 -15.25
N THR A 596 -1.14 26.95 -15.97
CA THR A 596 -1.12 26.90 -17.44
C THR A 596 -2.44 26.32 -17.94
N PHE A 597 -3.14 27.06 -18.79
CA PHE A 597 -4.39 26.68 -19.41
C PHE A 597 -4.21 26.53 -20.92
N ILE A 598 -4.54 25.35 -21.44
CA ILE A 598 -4.47 25.02 -22.86
C ILE A 598 -5.83 24.52 -23.34
N VAL A 599 -6.17 24.89 -24.57
CA VAL A 599 -7.29 24.28 -25.30
C VAL A 599 -6.93 24.20 -26.78
N SER A 600 -7.24 23.07 -27.40
CA SER A 600 -6.98 22.82 -28.82
C SER A 600 -8.28 22.75 -29.61
N ASN A 601 -8.27 23.36 -30.80
CA ASN A 601 -9.42 23.50 -31.69
C ASN A 601 -10.71 23.94 -30.96
N PRO A 602 -10.69 25.00 -30.14
CA PRO A 602 -11.84 25.37 -29.33
C PRO A 602 -13.00 25.92 -30.16
N ALA A 603 -14.23 25.75 -29.68
CA ALA A 603 -15.34 26.61 -30.06
C ALA A 603 -15.13 28.01 -29.44
N SER A 604 -15.55 29.07 -30.13
CA SER A 604 -15.32 30.45 -29.65
C SER A 604 -15.96 30.76 -28.29
N ASN A 605 -17.02 30.03 -27.93
CA ASN A 605 -17.75 30.15 -26.66
C ASN A 605 -17.17 29.31 -25.50
N PHE A 606 -16.03 28.64 -25.72
CA PHE A 606 -15.30 27.97 -24.64
C PHE A 606 -14.67 29.00 -23.70
N SER A 607 -14.61 28.64 -22.41
CA SER A 607 -13.93 29.41 -21.36
C SER A 607 -13.38 28.42 -20.33
N TRP A 608 -12.21 28.70 -19.76
CA TRP A 608 -11.58 27.83 -18.76
C TRP A 608 -12.16 28.01 -17.36
N ILE A 609 -12.85 29.11 -17.09
CA ILE A 609 -13.50 29.39 -15.80
C ILE A 609 -14.99 29.58 -16.07
N VAL A 610 -15.82 28.70 -15.51
CA VAL A 610 -17.27 28.72 -15.72
C VAL A 610 -17.98 28.77 -14.38
N ILE A 611 -18.72 29.84 -14.11
CA ILE A 611 -19.62 29.90 -12.96
C ILE A 611 -21.02 29.52 -13.43
N LYS A 612 -21.66 28.60 -12.72
CA LYS A 612 -23.00 28.09 -13.05
C LYS A 612 -23.92 28.18 -11.83
N PRO A 613 -24.61 29.31 -11.63
CA PRO A 613 -25.57 29.45 -10.53
C PRO A 613 -26.83 28.63 -10.80
N TYR A 614 -27.21 27.76 -9.87
CA TYR A 614 -28.46 27.00 -9.94
C TYR A 614 -29.67 27.78 -9.39
N GLY A 615 -29.45 28.98 -8.86
CA GLY A 615 -30.52 29.88 -8.42
C GLY A 615 -30.13 31.36 -8.52
N PRO A 616 -31.11 32.28 -8.48
CA PRO A 616 -30.89 33.70 -8.69
C PRO A 616 -30.31 34.42 -7.47
N GLY A 617 -29.86 35.66 -7.69
CA GLY A 617 -29.45 36.61 -6.64
C GLY A 617 -27.98 36.53 -6.24
N HIS A 618 -27.27 35.48 -6.68
CA HIS A 618 -25.85 35.27 -6.44
C HIS A 618 -24.95 36.30 -7.13
N PHE A 619 -23.75 36.51 -6.63
CA PHE A 619 -22.72 37.44 -7.13
C PHE A 619 -21.33 36.89 -6.76
N VAL A 620 -20.26 37.46 -7.30
CA VAL A 620 -18.88 37.06 -6.96
C VAL A 620 -18.33 37.95 -5.85
N HIS A 621 -17.72 37.32 -4.84
CA HIS A 621 -17.07 37.97 -3.70
C HIS A 621 -15.76 37.27 -3.32
N GLY A 622 -14.61 37.94 -3.52
CA GLY A 622 -13.31 37.37 -3.16
C GLY A 622 -12.86 36.31 -4.16
N PHE A 623 -12.55 36.75 -5.39
CA PHE A 623 -12.12 35.89 -6.48
C PHE A 623 -10.86 36.46 -7.13
N ALA A 624 -9.77 35.71 -7.14
CA ALA A 624 -8.49 36.13 -7.69
C ALA A 624 -8.03 35.19 -8.83
N VAL A 625 -7.74 35.77 -9.99
CA VAL A 625 -7.16 35.10 -11.16
C VAL A 625 -5.87 35.82 -11.55
N THR A 626 -4.73 35.31 -11.11
CA THR A 626 -3.46 36.04 -11.18
C THR A 626 -2.30 35.20 -11.70
N GLY A 627 -1.47 35.77 -12.58
CA GLY A 627 -0.24 35.11 -13.01
C GLY A 627 -0.44 33.82 -13.84
N ASN A 628 -1.60 33.62 -14.44
CA ASN A 628 -1.88 32.42 -15.24
C ASN A 628 -1.48 32.62 -16.72
N VAL A 629 -1.23 31.52 -17.42
CA VAL A 629 -1.01 31.50 -18.87
C VAL A 629 -2.22 30.88 -19.55
N PHE A 630 -2.91 31.64 -20.40
CA PHE A 630 -4.04 31.17 -21.20
C PHE A 630 -3.66 31.11 -22.68
N ARG A 631 -3.72 29.92 -23.27
CA ARG A 631 -3.35 29.74 -24.67
C ARG A 631 -4.27 28.78 -25.41
N THR A 632 -4.83 29.25 -26.52
CA THR A 632 -5.51 28.39 -27.48
C THR A 632 -4.52 27.86 -28.52
N LEU A 633 -4.88 26.72 -29.13
CA LEU A 633 -4.20 26.16 -30.30
C LEU A 633 -5.25 25.96 -31.39
N ASN A 634 -4.96 26.40 -32.63
CA ASN A 634 -5.80 26.23 -33.81
C ASN A 634 -7.23 26.82 -33.65
N GLY A 635 -7.32 28.07 -33.19
CA GLY A 635 -8.58 28.79 -33.03
C GLY A 635 -8.49 29.82 -31.92
N ASN A 636 -9.52 30.66 -31.81
CA ASN A 636 -9.62 31.67 -30.76
C ASN A 636 -10.87 31.45 -29.93
N ILE A 637 -10.85 31.92 -28.69
CA ILE A 637 -12.03 32.01 -27.82
C ILE A 637 -12.35 33.45 -27.46
N ASP A 638 -13.59 33.71 -27.08
CA ASP A 638 -14.04 35.07 -26.78
C ASP A 638 -13.46 35.59 -25.47
N LYS A 639 -13.55 34.80 -24.39
CA LYS A 639 -13.11 35.16 -23.04
C LYS A 639 -12.65 33.91 -22.27
N VAL A 640 -11.76 34.10 -21.30
CA VAL A 640 -11.24 32.99 -20.47
C VAL A 640 -12.24 32.53 -19.41
N GLU A 641 -13.26 33.34 -19.16
CA GLU A 641 -14.27 33.16 -18.14
C GLU A 641 -15.68 33.48 -18.67
N LYS A 642 -16.69 32.76 -18.15
CA LYS A 642 -18.10 33.01 -18.46
C LYS A 642 -19.03 32.61 -17.31
N ILE A 643 -20.27 33.11 -17.40
CA ILE A 643 -21.40 32.61 -16.62
C ILE A 643 -22.21 31.68 -17.50
N ASP A 644 -22.43 30.45 -17.04
CA ASP A 644 -23.43 29.55 -17.61
C ASP A 644 -24.80 29.89 -17.02
N THR A 645 -25.62 30.59 -17.81
CA THR A 645 -26.95 31.06 -17.42
C THR A 645 -28.05 30.03 -17.67
N THR A 646 -27.71 28.74 -17.79
CA THR A 646 -28.71 27.66 -17.98
C THR A 646 -29.80 27.70 -16.90
N PHE A 647 -29.46 28.05 -15.66
CA PHE A 647 -30.41 28.12 -14.53
C PHE A 647 -30.62 29.56 -14.04
N ALA A 648 -29.55 30.29 -13.76
CA ALA A 648 -29.64 31.68 -13.33
C ALA A 648 -28.38 32.47 -13.70
N ASP A 649 -28.52 33.80 -13.74
CA ASP A 649 -27.40 34.74 -13.92
C ASP A 649 -27.01 35.40 -12.58
N LEU A 650 -25.87 36.10 -12.57
CA LEU A 650 -25.36 36.81 -11.41
C LEU A 650 -25.94 38.22 -11.28
N ASN A 651 -26.00 38.70 -10.04
CA ASN A 651 -26.25 40.09 -9.70
C ASN A 651 -24.94 40.90 -9.78
N TYR A 652 -24.65 41.42 -10.96
CA TYR A 652 -23.46 42.23 -11.23
C TYR A 652 -23.38 43.50 -10.37
N ALA A 653 -24.51 44.04 -9.89
CA ALA A 653 -24.55 45.18 -8.98
C ALA A 653 -24.13 44.82 -7.54
N ARG A 654 -23.72 43.58 -7.27
CA ARG A 654 -23.19 43.15 -5.97
C ARG A 654 -21.78 42.56 -6.02
N MET A 655 -21.11 42.55 -7.17
CA MET A 655 -19.71 42.12 -7.30
C MET A 655 -18.77 42.87 -6.33
N ARG A 656 -17.89 42.13 -5.64
CA ARG A 656 -16.96 42.64 -4.63
C ARG A 656 -15.62 41.89 -4.67
N ASN A 657 -14.53 42.61 -4.42
CA ASN A 657 -13.21 42.04 -4.19
C ASN A 657 -12.78 41.01 -5.26
N ILE A 658 -12.81 41.44 -6.53
CA ILE A 658 -12.44 40.63 -7.69
C ILE A 658 -11.08 41.10 -8.22
N GLU A 659 -10.19 40.17 -8.53
CA GLU A 659 -8.87 40.49 -9.07
C GLU A 659 -8.57 39.65 -10.32
N PHE A 660 -8.23 40.33 -11.42
CA PHE A 660 -7.80 39.72 -12.68
C PHE A 660 -6.59 40.49 -13.21
N ARG A 661 -5.37 40.00 -12.92
CA ARG A 661 -4.14 40.72 -13.29
C ARG A 661 -2.94 39.79 -13.52
N GLY A 662 -1.97 40.26 -14.29
CA GLY A 662 -0.72 39.53 -14.53
C GLY A 662 -0.89 38.22 -15.30
N ASN A 663 -2.03 38.01 -15.96
CA ASN A 663 -2.25 36.84 -16.81
C ASN A 663 -1.70 37.09 -18.22
N ALA A 664 -1.19 36.04 -18.87
CA ALA A 664 -0.81 36.06 -20.27
C ALA A 664 -1.93 35.47 -21.13
N TYR A 665 -2.26 36.14 -22.24
CA TYR A 665 -3.33 35.71 -23.15
C TYR A 665 -2.77 35.45 -24.54
N THR A 666 -3.17 34.34 -25.17
CA THR A 666 -2.84 34.01 -26.56
C THR A 666 -4.04 33.33 -27.20
N GLY A 667 -4.55 33.91 -28.28
CA GLY A 667 -5.75 33.44 -28.97
C GLY A 667 -7.07 33.75 -28.24
N ILE A 668 -7.08 34.85 -27.47
CA ILE A 668 -8.26 35.34 -26.75
C ILE A 668 -8.71 36.64 -27.42
N ASN A 669 -9.96 36.69 -27.89
CA ASN A 669 -10.47 37.86 -28.61
C ASN A 669 -10.68 39.06 -27.68
N ARG A 670 -11.05 38.81 -26.41
CA ARG A 670 -11.31 39.84 -25.40
C ARG A 670 -10.71 39.45 -24.06
N GLU A 671 -9.48 39.87 -23.87
CA GLU A 671 -8.72 39.70 -22.63
C GLU A 671 -9.45 40.31 -21.42
N THR A 672 -9.20 39.73 -20.24
CA THR A 672 -9.91 40.08 -19.00
C THR A 672 -8.99 40.76 -18.01
N PHE A 673 -9.41 41.92 -17.51
CA PHE A 673 -8.64 42.73 -16.56
C PHE A 673 -9.53 43.32 -15.47
N ASN A 674 -9.06 43.29 -14.23
CA ASN A 674 -9.69 43.99 -13.11
C ASN A 674 -8.62 44.39 -12.07
N PRO A 675 -8.25 45.68 -11.97
CA PRO A 675 -8.78 46.80 -12.74
C PRO A 675 -8.34 46.78 -14.22
N ALA A 676 -9.19 47.29 -15.11
CA ALA A 676 -8.93 47.45 -16.53
C ALA A 676 -8.45 48.87 -16.86
N SER A 677 -7.43 48.99 -17.72
CA SER A 677 -6.97 50.28 -18.25
C SER A 677 -7.68 50.61 -19.56
N VAL A 678 -8.55 51.62 -19.55
CA VAL A 678 -9.36 52.04 -20.70
C VAL A 678 -8.92 53.41 -21.17
N VAL A 679 -8.60 53.55 -22.46
CA VAL A 679 -8.26 54.84 -23.08
C VAL A 679 -9.46 55.37 -23.85
N HIS A 680 -9.76 56.66 -23.68
CA HIS A 680 -10.82 57.36 -24.41
C HIS A 680 -10.29 58.66 -25.00
N SER A 681 -10.47 58.84 -26.31
CA SER A 681 -10.17 60.09 -27.01
C SER A 681 -11.46 60.78 -27.42
N GLN A 682 -11.64 62.01 -26.93
CA GLN A 682 -12.76 62.86 -27.25
C GLN A 682 -12.34 63.93 -28.26
N ASN A 683 -12.77 63.77 -29.52
CA ASN A 683 -12.40 64.66 -30.63
C ASN A 683 -13.35 65.84 -30.83
N THR A 684 -14.49 65.85 -30.14
CA THR A 684 -15.48 66.93 -30.18
C THR A 684 -15.68 67.52 -28.80
N LEU A 685 -15.84 68.84 -28.71
CA LEU A 685 -16.06 69.53 -27.44
C LEU A 685 -17.24 68.92 -26.68
N ALA A 686 -16.96 68.33 -25.52
CA ALA A 686 -17.96 67.69 -24.69
C ALA A 686 -17.61 67.85 -23.21
N LYS A 687 -18.63 68.10 -22.39
CA LYS A 687 -18.51 68.17 -20.94
C LYS A 687 -18.64 66.80 -20.28
N ASN A 688 -19.50 65.94 -20.83
CA ASN A 688 -19.80 64.61 -20.34
C ASN A 688 -19.20 63.59 -21.31
N TRP A 689 -18.17 62.87 -20.88
CA TRP A 689 -17.57 61.80 -21.68
C TRP A 689 -18.16 60.48 -21.21
N ILE A 690 -18.88 59.79 -22.09
CA ILE A 690 -19.48 58.48 -21.84
C ILE A 690 -18.55 57.43 -22.44
N ILE A 691 -18.02 56.55 -21.60
CA ILE A 691 -16.89 55.68 -21.93
C ILE A 691 -17.27 54.23 -21.67
N GLY A 692 -17.12 53.38 -22.68
CA GLY A 692 -17.33 51.94 -22.57
C GLY A 692 -16.04 51.19 -22.23
N THR A 693 -16.17 50.04 -21.57
CA THR A 693 -15.03 49.17 -21.25
C THR A 693 -14.78 48.07 -22.29
N ASN A 694 -15.55 48.03 -23.38
CA ASN A 694 -15.39 47.08 -24.48
C ASN A 694 -15.37 45.59 -24.05
N ASP A 695 -16.11 45.26 -22.99
CA ASP A 695 -16.22 43.91 -22.40
C ASP A 695 -14.90 43.29 -21.88
N VAL A 696 -13.89 44.10 -21.56
CA VAL A 696 -12.62 43.63 -20.97
C VAL A 696 -12.73 43.37 -19.46
N LEU A 697 -13.79 43.83 -18.81
CA LEU A 697 -14.05 43.52 -17.40
C LEU A 697 -14.48 42.06 -17.21
N PRO A 698 -14.19 41.43 -16.05
CA PRO A 698 -14.56 40.05 -15.77
C PRO A 698 -16.05 39.79 -16.00
N PHE A 699 -16.36 38.65 -16.63
CA PHE A 699 -17.72 38.22 -16.92
C PHE A 699 -18.53 39.25 -17.73
N ARG A 700 -17.85 40.11 -18.49
CA ARG A 700 -18.46 41.24 -19.20
C ARG A 700 -19.24 42.16 -18.25
N GLY A 701 -18.77 42.28 -17.01
CA GLY A 701 -19.44 43.00 -15.94
C GLY A 701 -19.48 44.51 -16.13
N ARG A 702 -20.14 45.18 -15.18
CA ARG A 702 -20.45 46.61 -15.22
C ARG A 702 -19.25 47.45 -14.78
N PRO A 703 -18.99 48.65 -15.32
CA PRO A 703 -17.93 49.53 -14.82
C PRO A 703 -18.37 50.21 -13.51
N ARG A 704 -18.19 49.52 -12.38
CA ARG A 704 -18.77 49.91 -11.09
C ARG A 704 -17.96 50.94 -10.33
N PHE A 705 -16.64 50.87 -10.43
CA PHE A 705 -15.76 51.77 -9.70
C PHE A 705 -14.62 52.24 -10.61
N ILE A 706 -14.34 53.53 -10.57
CA ILE A 706 -13.27 54.15 -11.36
C ILE A 706 -12.19 54.57 -10.36
N GLU A 707 -11.09 53.82 -10.33
CA GLU A 707 -10.00 54.03 -9.38
C GLU A 707 -9.21 55.30 -9.71
N SER A 708 -9.04 55.59 -11.00
CA SER A 708 -8.33 56.78 -11.44
C SER A 708 -8.73 57.19 -12.86
N VAL A 709 -8.52 58.48 -13.16
CA VAL A 709 -8.58 59.05 -14.49
C VAL A 709 -7.35 59.94 -14.65
N VAL A 710 -6.59 59.73 -15.72
CA VAL A 710 -5.33 60.42 -15.99
C VAL A 710 -5.37 60.96 -17.41
N PRO A 711 -5.23 62.28 -17.64
CA PRO A 711 -5.08 62.83 -18.98
C PRO A 711 -3.82 62.31 -19.67
N GLU A 712 -3.96 61.88 -20.93
CA GLU A 712 -2.84 61.59 -21.82
C GLU A 712 -2.57 62.81 -22.70
N GLY A 713 -1.82 63.76 -22.15
CA GLY A 713 -1.57 65.06 -22.76
C GLY A 713 -2.54 66.15 -22.26
N ARG A 714 -2.61 67.26 -23.01
CA ARG A 714 -3.43 68.42 -22.66
C ARG A 714 -4.90 68.15 -22.97
N LEU A 715 -5.78 68.48 -22.05
CA LEU A 715 -7.21 68.65 -22.35
C LEU A 715 -7.44 70.07 -22.84
N LEU A 716 -8.14 70.24 -23.95
CA LEU A 716 -8.32 71.54 -24.62
C LEU A 716 -9.78 71.95 -24.62
N ASN A 717 -10.05 73.19 -24.22
CA ASN A 717 -11.39 73.79 -24.31
C ASN A 717 -11.67 74.36 -25.71
N GLY A 718 -12.84 74.97 -25.90
CA GLY A 718 -13.26 75.51 -27.20
C GLY A 718 -12.39 76.64 -27.76
N ALA A 719 -11.52 77.23 -26.94
CA ALA A 719 -10.54 78.24 -27.37
C ALA A 719 -9.13 77.66 -27.60
N ASN A 720 -8.97 76.33 -27.58
CA ASN A 720 -7.68 75.62 -27.65
C ASN A 720 -6.72 75.92 -26.49
N ASN A 721 -7.23 76.41 -25.36
CA ASN A 721 -6.47 76.58 -24.13
C ASN A 721 -6.48 75.28 -23.31
N THR A 722 -5.42 75.07 -22.50
CA THR A 722 -5.38 73.91 -21.59
C THR A 722 -6.42 74.07 -20.50
N ASN A 723 -7.25 73.06 -20.30
CA ASN A 723 -8.08 72.93 -19.10
C ASN A 723 -7.26 72.27 -17.98
N PHE A 724 -7.23 72.92 -16.81
CA PHE A 724 -6.54 72.44 -15.60
C PHE A 724 -7.52 72.04 -14.49
N ASP A 725 -8.82 72.04 -14.78
CA ASP A 725 -9.86 71.86 -13.78
C ASP A 725 -10.04 70.39 -13.38
N TYR A 726 -10.70 70.19 -12.23
CA TYR A 726 -11.04 68.87 -11.74
C TYR A 726 -12.27 68.27 -12.44
N PHE A 727 -12.31 66.93 -12.50
CA PHE A 727 -13.45 66.13 -12.96
C PHE A 727 -13.99 65.27 -11.82
N TYR A 728 -15.20 64.73 -12.01
CA TYR A 728 -15.71 63.62 -11.20
C TYR A 728 -16.21 62.49 -12.11
N THR A 729 -16.40 61.30 -11.53
CA THR A 729 -16.81 60.10 -12.27
C THR A 729 -18.13 59.54 -11.75
N ASN A 730 -18.88 58.89 -12.65
CA ASN A 730 -20.03 58.07 -12.30
C ASN A 730 -19.83 56.69 -12.93
N GLY A 731 -19.60 55.68 -12.10
CA GLY A 731 -19.71 54.28 -12.53
C GLY A 731 -21.16 53.91 -12.84
N ASP A 732 -21.34 52.80 -13.54
CA ASP A 732 -22.65 52.22 -13.91
C ASP A 732 -23.64 53.29 -14.41
N TYR A 733 -23.23 54.04 -15.44
CA TYR A 733 -23.86 55.32 -15.77
C TYR A 733 -25.19 55.19 -16.53
N ASP A 734 -25.29 54.23 -17.45
CA ASP A 734 -26.43 54.10 -18.36
C ASP A 734 -27.18 52.77 -18.22
N PRO A 735 -28.41 52.64 -18.77
CA PRO A 735 -29.20 51.41 -18.68
C PRO A 735 -28.56 50.17 -19.33
N SER A 736 -27.56 50.33 -20.21
CA SER A 736 -26.83 49.19 -20.77
C SER A 736 -25.94 48.53 -19.72
N ASN A 737 -25.58 49.27 -18.65
CA ASN A 737 -24.63 48.88 -17.62
C ASN A 737 -23.23 48.55 -18.19
N LYS A 738 -22.88 49.16 -19.34
CA LYS A 738 -21.58 48.95 -20.03
C LYS A 738 -20.70 50.18 -20.06
N THR A 739 -21.21 51.33 -19.63
CA THR A 739 -20.47 52.60 -19.67
C THR A 739 -20.37 53.26 -18.31
N PHE A 740 -19.35 54.09 -18.17
CA PHE A 740 -19.20 55.04 -17.08
C PHE A 740 -19.08 56.45 -17.67
N ARG A 741 -19.25 57.46 -16.82
CA ARG A 741 -19.16 58.86 -17.21
C ARG A 741 -18.04 59.56 -16.48
N VAL A 742 -17.28 60.37 -17.21
CA VAL A 742 -16.38 61.38 -16.66
C VAL A 742 -16.98 62.76 -16.97
N VAL A 743 -17.10 63.61 -15.95
CA VAL A 743 -17.72 64.94 -16.06
C VAL A 743 -16.67 66.01 -15.76
N PHE A 744 -16.41 66.85 -16.74
CA PHE A 744 -15.49 68.00 -16.64
C PHE A 744 -16.23 69.26 -16.21
N SER A 745 -15.51 70.31 -15.81
CA SER A 745 -16.08 71.62 -15.47
C SER A 745 -16.72 72.30 -16.69
N GLU A 746 -16.07 72.20 -17.85
CA GLU A 746 -16.46 72.78 -19.14
C GLU A 746 -16.40 71.75 -20.29
N GLN A 747 -16.70 72.19 -21.53
CA GLN A 747 -16.57 71.32 -22.71
C GLN A 747 -15.12 71.24 -23.15
N VAL A 748 -14.57 70.02 -23.19
CA VAL A 748 -13.16 69.77 -23.54
C VAL A 748 -13.03 68.68 -24.59
N THR A 749 -11.87 68.65 -25.25
CA THR A 749 -11.35 67.58 -26.12
C THR A 749 -10.02 67.08 -25.56
N GLY A 750 -9.60 65.88 -25.97
CA GLY A 750 -8.32 65.29 -25.57
C GLY A 750 -8.44 63.80 -25.31
N THR A 751 -7.44 63.24 -24.64
CA THR A 751 -7.39 61.80 -24.32
C THR A 751 -7.23 61.62 -22.82
N ILE A 752 -7.96 60.65 -22.26
CA ILE A 752 -7.80 60.20 -20.87
C ILE A 752 -7.62 58.69 -20.82
N ARG A 753 -6.90 58.22 -19.81
CA ARG A 753 -6.81 56.83 -19.39
C ARG A 753 -7.52 56.65 -18.06
N CYS A 754 -8.42 55.68 -17.98
CA CYS A 754 -9.19 55.36 -16.79
C CYS A 754 -8.84 53.96 -16.29
N MET A 755 -8.67 53.81 -14.97
CA MET A 755 -8.60 52.48 -14.33
C MET A 755 -9.98 52.13 -13.78
N VAL A 756 -10.59 51.09 -14.34
CA VAL A 756 -12.01 50.76 -14.14
C VAL A 756 -12.16 49.36 -13.57
N ARG A 757 -13.07 49.18 -12.62
CA ARG A 757 -13.36 47.91 -11.98
C ARG A 757 -14.78 47.43 -12.20
N THR A 758 -14.97 46.10 -12.17
CA THR A 758 -16.30 45.48 -12.19
C THR A 758 -16.96 45.34 -10.81
N ASP A 759 -16.23 45.64 -9.75
CA ASP A 759 -16.57 45.39 -8.36
C ASP A 759 -16.35 46.64 -7.50
N ASN A 760 -16.81 46.61 -6.25
CA ASN A 760 -16.32 47.53 -5.23
C ASN A 760 -15.19 46.84 -4.46
N PRO A 761 -13.98 47.41 -4.39
CA PRO A 761 -12.82 46.79 -3.74
C PRO A 761 -12.83 46.87 -2.21
N THR A 762 -13.75 47.64 -1.60
CA THR A 762 -13.91 47.81 -0.14
C THR A 762 -15.26 47.34 0.36
#